data_AF-A0AAE0BFZ7-F1
#
_entry.id   AF-A0AAE0BFZ7-F1
#
_cell.length_a   1.000
_cell.length_b   1.000
_cell.length_c   1.000
_cell.angle_alpha   90.00
_cell.angle_beta   90.00
_cell.angle_gamma   90.00
#
_symmetry.space_group_name_H-M   'P 1'
#
loop_
_entity.id
_entity.type
_entity.pdbx_description
1 polymer ?
#
loop_
_entity_poly.entity_id
_entity_poly.type
_entity_poly.pdbx_seq_one_letter_code
_entity_poly.pdbx_strand_id
1 'polypeptide(L)'
;MSLLRKDLHKVEQILGGFAARSPQDESRPSLLTEFLNEVDDLRVLNANVSHGDAGVGASREQTATSSPPPAPPPKIVGPSEYTVAKPFTGAVREADYALNRALVQRNLCPRNTIIITWATFDQYQFALNWDAHMRSIQLGCYLVLALDKELLEQLILENIPACIMPRMLPTAAVRRAREAQYEKGVAHEVNIAHLMMRLGVTVLLSHVDAVWLRNPMPFFAAYPEADILTSSDSRRATHGMKQAERLEDPRRVQGSFNIGVLLLRPSAARFVTEWYNSVHREASPRGRADHQQKMFYELLRRGVRSGEGTLRGCTTVRAYDRTLALGILPVSVFGNGHTFFVQNLSHRLHAHPYVVHATYQFGGSLARRHRMRDGLLWKDPAAYYRHPGGYITFDPHIPQSYLHRRVGVELHIALVKHQLQQLRGALAVAQVLGRALVLPPLRCAADRWWSPHDGRLPGTDFPRFVPFVCPMDHVLDVAAWLKPRDEHRYGPHIEFRAASFLSHPQLPSATRTSRVKIAVCGSSTRGGSRGCPAKATDLGQVAVAKGLTDKQLQTALEPHAAVKILDFSSMVGFFGGFEDHETDVKFRRRIQEYASEWCCKYATPGHIPFDFFWDEVRTTRITTGARTGQQINVARK
;
A
#
# COMPACT_ATOMS: atom_id res chain seq x y z
N MET A 1 23.88 -56.49 19.14
CA MET A 1 24.48 -56.27 20.48
C MET A 1 25.99 -56.00 20.46
N SER A 2 26.53 -55.28 19.44
CA SER A 2 27.88 -54.67 19.52
C SER A 2 28.02 -53.34 18.74
N LEU A 3 26.90 -52.71 18.36
CA LEU A 3 26.86 -51.42 17.65
C LEU A 3 25.99 -50.37 18.36
N LEU A 4 25.77 -50.55 19.67
CA LEU A 4 24.96 -49.66 20.52
C LEU A 4 25.70 -49.17 21.78
N ARG A 5 27.04 -49.30 21.82
CA ARG A 5 27.87 -48.92 22.99
C ARG A 5 28.88 -47.80 22.74
N LYS A 6 28.90 -47.17 21.55
CA LYS A 6 29.87 -46.09 21.26
C LYS A 6 29.32 -44.66 21.40
N ASP A 7 28.03 -44.47 21.64
CA ASP A 7 27.43 -43.13 21.74
C ASP A 7 26.99 -42.70 23.15
N LEU A 8 27.11 -43.55 24.18
CA LEU A 8 26.76 -43.16 25.56
C LEU A 8 27.84 -42.35 26.28
N HIS A 9 29.09 -42.35 25.81
CA HIS A 9 30.17 -41.63 26.49
C HIS A 9 30.28 -40.14 26.09
N LYS A 10 29.53 -39.70 25.06
CA LYS A 10 29.42 -38.28 24.67
C LYS A 10 28.25 -37.53 25.32
N VAL A 11 27.31 -38.25 25.94
CA VAL A 11 26.13 -37.64 26.58
C VAL A 11 26.43 -37.22 28.03
N GLU A 12 27.34 -37.92 28.72
CA GLU A 12 27.69 -37.60 30.11
C GLU A 12 28.66 -36.41 30.26
N GLN A 13 29.39 -36.03 29.21
CA GLN A 13 30.22 -34.80 29.23
C GLN A 13 29.44 -33.50 28.97
N ILE A 14 28.19 -33.58 28.50
CA ILE A 14 27.34 -32.39 28.27
C ILE A 14 26.48 -32.07 29.51
N LEU A 15 26.32 -33.03 30.43
CA LEU A 15 25.48 -32.89 31.63
C LEU A 15 26.24 -32.52 32.93
N GLY A 16 27.57 -32.34 32.86
CA GLY A 16 28.42 -32.03 34.03
C GLY A 16 28.80 -30.56 34.22
N GLY A 17 28.22 -29.63 33.46
CA GLY A 17 28.74 -28.26 33.33
C GLY A 17 27.79 -27.13 33.71
N PHE A 18 26.94 -27.26 34.74
CA PHE A 18 26.20 -26.12 35.29
C PHE A 18 26.05 -26.24 36.81
N ALA A 19 27.12 -25.89 37.51
CA ALA A 19 27.06 -25.50 38.92
C ALA A 19 27.39 -24.01 39.05
N ALA A 20 26.51 -23.30 39.78
CA ALA A 20 26.67 -21.97 40.35
C ALA A 20 26.70 -20.74 39.39
N ARG A 21 25.60 -19.97 39.39
CA ARG A 21 25.62 -18.48 39.44
C ARG A 21 24.22 -17.90 39.77
N SER A 22 24.15 -17.27 40.94
CA SER A 22 23.26 -16.20 41.48
C SER A 22 21.82 -15.99 40.96
N PRO A 23 20.80 -15.97 41.85
CA PRO A 23 19.46 -15.49 41.54
C PRO A 23 19.25 -14.06 42.05
N GLN A 24 19.45 -13.06 41.20
CA GLN A 24 18.82 -11.75 41.37
C GLN A 24 18.38 -11.25 39.99
N ASP A 25 17.09 -10.92 39.89
CA ASP A 25 16.43 -10.10 38.85
C ASP A 25 15.31 -10.76 37.99
N GLU A 26 14.48 -11.63 38.57
CA GLU A 26 13.22 -12.12 37.93
C GLU A 26 11.97 -11.94 38.84
N SER A 27 11.63 -10.72 39.25
CA SER A 27 10.36 -10.49 39.98
C SER A 27 9.61 -9.19 39.65
N ARG A 28 9.62 -8.75 38.39
CA ARG A 28 8.62 -7.79 37.90
C ARG A 28 7.58 -8.51 37.02
N PRO A 29 6.28 -8.46 37.36
CA PRO A 29 5.23 -8.94 36.48
C PRO A 29 5.32 -8.20 35.13
N SER A 30 4.92 -8.85 34.04
CA SER A 30 4.84 -8.16 32.75
C SER A 30 3.78 -7.05 32.82
N LEU A 31 3.97 -5.94 32.09
CA LEU A 31 2.98 -4.86 31.98
C LEU A 31 1.58 -5.37 31.57
N LEU A 32 1.52 -6.48 30.82
CA LEU A 32 0.27 -7.16 30.53
C LEU A 32 -0.33 -7.75 31.80
N THR A 33 0.45 -8.50 32.60
CA THR A 33 -0.02 -9.08 33.88
C THR A 33 -0.51 -8.01 34.86
N GLU A 34 0.18 -6.88 34.98
CA GLU A 34 -0.28 -5.75 35.80
C GLU A 34 -1.61 -5.19 35.27
N PHE A 35 -1.71 -4.95 33.96
CA PHE A 35 -2.96 -4.52 33.33
C PHE A 35 -4.10 -5.55 33.49
N LEU A 36 -3.82 -6.85 33.38
CA LEU A 36 -4.84 -7.90 33.52
C LEU A 36 -5.32 -8.02 34.97
N ASN A 37 -4.43 -7.84 35.96
CA ASN A 37 -4.78 -7.82 37.38
C ASN A 37 -5.62 -6.59 37.74
N GLU A 38 -5.28 -5.43 37.19
CA GLU A 38 -6.04 -4.18 37.36
C GLU A 38 -7.47 -4.29 36.77
N VAL A 39 -7.65 -5.09 35.71
CA VAL A 39 -8.98 -5.38 35.12
C VAL A 39 -9.83 -6.30 36.00
N ASP A 40 -9.21 -7.21 36.75
CA ASP A 40 -9.93 -8.16 37.62
C ASP A 40 -10.33 -7.52 38.97
N ASP A 41 -9.51 -6.61 39.51
CA ASP A 41 -9.81 -5.89 40.75
C ASP A 41 -10.96 -4.86 40.61
N LEU A 42 -11.19 -4.31 39.41
CA LEU A 42 -12.18 -3.25 39.19
C LEU A 42 -13.61 -3.74 38.91
N ARG A 43 -13.85 -5.06 38.80
CA ARG A 43 -15.23 -5.60 38.86
C ARG A 43 -15.88 -5.38 40.23
N VAL A 44 -15.06 -5.11 41.26
CA VAL A 44 -15.51 -4.90 42.65
C VAL A 44 -15.83 -3.43 42.95
N LEU A 45 -15.34 -2.47 42.14
CA LEU A 45 -15.38 -1.03 42.47
C LEU A 45 -16.36 -0.18 41.64
N ASN A 46 -17.10 -0.76 40.69
CA ASN A 46 -18.08 -0.02 39.87
C ASN A 46 -19.42 0.29 40.59
N ALA A 47 -19.43 0.19 41.92
CA ALA A 47 -20.47 0.71 42.78
C ALA A 47 -19.83 1.72 43.73
N ASN A 48 -19.60 2.97 43.29
CA ASN A 48 -19.65 4.19 44.12
C ASN A 48 -19.09 5.43 43.38
N VAL A 49 -19.95 6.46 43.27
CA VAL A 49 -19.64 7.92 43.39
C VAL A 49 -18.87 8.55 42.20
N SER A 50 -19.34 9.52 41.39
CA SER A 50 -20.10 10.79 41.52
C SER A 50 -19.33 12.02 42.06
N HIS A 51 -19.19 13.02 41.18
CA HIS A 51 -18.93 14.46 41.39
C HIS A 51 -17.60 14.95 41.98
N GLY A 52 -17.04 15.99 41.33
CA GLY A 52 -16.00 16.88 41.87
C GLY A 52 -15.38 17.77 40.81
N ASP A 53 -15.49 19.08 40.99
CA ASP A 53 -15.42 20.16 40.00
C ASP A 53 -14.08 20.96 40.04
N ALA A 54 -13.82 21.68 38.93
CA ALA A 54 -13.05 22.92 38.68
C ALA A 54 -11.73 23.31 39.41
N GLY A 55 -10.81 23.93 38.64
CA GLY A 55 -9.77 24.85 39.14
C GLY A 55 -8.77 25.33 38.07
N VAL A 56 -8.49 26.64 38.03
CA VAL A 56 -7.99 27.45 36.89
C VAL A 56 -6.60 28.09 37.15
N GLY A 57 -5.87 28.42 36.06
CA GLY A 57 -4.93 29.57 35.95
C GLY A 57 -3.42 29.25 36.12
N ALA A 58 -2.43 29.93 35.54
CA ALA A 58 -2.32 31.12 34.67
C ALA A 58 -0.83 31.20 34.16
N SER A 59 -0.59 31.36 32.85
CA SER A 59 0.08 32.48 32.11
C SER A 59 1.52 32.95 32.44
N ARG A 60 2.21 33.35 31.33
CA ARG A 60 3.47 34.15 31.09
C ARG A 60 4.77 33.34 30.95
N GLU A 61 5.74 33.68 30.09
CA GLU A 61 6.10 34.94 29.41
C GLU A 61 6.99 34.66 28.17
N GLN A 62 6.99 35.57 27.19
CA GLN A 62 7.81 35.55 25.97
C GLN A 62 9.13 36.30 26.18
N THR A 63 10.22 35.81 25.57
CA THR A 63 11.38 36.63 25.21
C THR A 63 11.89 36.26 23.82
N ALA A 64 12.19 37.29 23.03
CA ALA A 64 12.67 37.22 21.66
C ALA A 64 14.10 37.78 21.60
N THR A 65 15.03 37.12 20.89
CA THR A 65 16.27 37.75 20.40
C THR A 65 16.86 37.08 19.15
N SER A 66 17.00 37.91 18.10
CA SER A 66 18.05 38.02 17.07
C SER A 66 18.48 36.85 16.17
N SER A 67 18.35 37.08 14.85
CA SER A 67 18.78 36.25 13.71
C SER A 67 20.25 36.44 13.31
N PRO A 68 20.98 35.40 12.87
CA PRO A 68 22.30 35.51 12.21
C PRO A 68 22.21 35.56 10.66
N PRO A 69 23.28 36.00 9.97
CA PRO A 69 23.30 36.36 8.54
C PRO A 69 23.25 35.17 7.56
N PRO A 70 22.96 35.41 6.25
CA PRO A 70 22.61 34.34 5.31
C PRO A 70 23.84 33.53 4.86
N ALA A 71 23.69 32.21 4.90
CA ALA A 71 24.68 31.26 4.40
C ALA A 71 24.67 31.18 2.85
N PRO A 72 25.81 30.86 2.22
CA PRO A 72 25.94 30.77 0.76
C PRO A 72 25.07 29.64 0.18
N PRO A 73 24.70 29.72 -1.12
CA PRO A 73 23.71 28.83 -1.73
C PRO A 73 24.18 27.37 -1.70
N PRO A 74 23.31 26.42 -1.28
CA PRO A 74 23.68 25.02 -1.17
C PRO A 74 23.87 24.38 -2.55
N LYS A 75 24.90 23.51 -2.64
CA LYS A 75 25.12 22.60 -3.77
C LYS A 75 23.86 21.77 -4.02
N ILE A 76 23.48 21.66 -5.29
CA ILE A 76 22.33 20.86 -5.74
C ILE A 76 22.61 19.38 -5.45
N VAL A 77 22.12 18.91 -4.31
CA VAL A 77 21.89 17.50 -4.02
C VAL A 77 20.42 17.26 -4.36
N GLY A 78 20.15 16.33 -5.28
CA GLY A 78 18.78 15.99 -5.67
C GLY A 78 17.92 15.64 -4.46
N PRO A 79 16.59 15.88 -4.51
CA PRO A 79 15.72 15.58 -3.39
C PRO A 79 15.79 14.07 -3.10
N SER A 80 16.41 13.72 -1.98
CA SER A 80 16.25 12.41 -1.36
C SER A 80 14.78 12.28 -0.96
N GLU A 81 13.96 11.67 -1.82
CA GLU A 81 12.58 11.22 -1.50
C GLU A 81 12.55 10.12 -0.42
N TYR A 82 13.66 9.85 0.28
CA TYR A 82 13.83 8.73 1.22
C TYR A 82 14.50 9.09 2.55
N THR A 83 14.60 10.35 2.93
CA THR A 83 15.06 10.71 4.27
C THR A 83 13.94 10.48 5.27
N VAL A 84 13.96 9.30 5.89
CA VAL A 84 13.29 9.00 7.16
C VAL A 84 13.64 10.13 8.13
N ALA A 85 12.62 10.78 8.71
CA ALA A 85 12.84 11.80 9.73
C ALA A 85 13.70 11.18 10.85
N LYS A 86 14.76 11.87 11.28
CA LYS A 86 15.57 11.42 12.41
C LYS A 86 14.65 11.34 13.65
N PRO A 87 14.70 10.26 14.44
CA PRO A 87 13.89 10.14 15.65
C PRO A 87 14.11 11.33 16.58
N PHE A 88 13.03 11.74 17.25
CA PHE A 88 13.10 12.71 18.32
C PHE A 88 14.03 12.24 19.44
N THR A 89 14.85 13.12 19.99
CA THR A 89 15.76 12.80 21.11
C THR A 89 15.25 13.30 22.46
N GLY A 90 14.01 13.79 22.56
CA GLY A 90 13.39 14.05 23.85
C GLY A 90 13.00 12.74 24.52
N ALA A 91 13.34 12.59 25.81
CA ALA A 91 13.11 11.35 26.55
C ALA A 91 11.61 11.10 26.77
N VAL A 92 10.95 10.43 25.83
CA VAL A 92 9.62 9.85 26.04
C VAL A 92 9.78 8.63 26.93
N ARG A 93 9.16 8.64 28.11
CA ARG A 93 9.06 7.45 28.95
C ARG A 93 7.88 6.62 28.48
N GLU A 94 8.13 5.44 27.94
CA GLU A 94 7.08 4.53 27.43
C GLU A 94 5.97 4.26 28.46
N ALA A 95 6.32 4.20 29.75
CA ALA A 95 5.37 3.98 30.84
C ALA A 95 4.25 5.04 30.89
N ASP A 96 4.54 6.30 30.53
CA ASP A 96 3.56 7.38 30.52
C ASP A 96 2.55 7.23 29.36
N TYR A 97 2.88 6.40 28.37
CA TYR A 97 2.09 6.12 27.17
C TYR A 97 1.71 4.64 27.07
N ALA A 98 1.74 3.91 28.18
CA ALA A 98 1.27 2.54 28.24
C ALA A 98 -0.24 2.49 28.01
N LEU A 99 -0.70 1.51 27.22
CA LEU A 99 -2.12 1.29 27.02
C LEU A 99 -2.79 0.91 28.35
N ASN A 100 -3.70 1.75 28.82
CA ASN A 100 -4.47 1.56 30.06
C ASN A 100 -5.94 1.96 29.86
N ARG A 101 -6.79 1.60 30.84
CA ARG A 101 -8.24 1.88 30.78
C ARG A 101 -8.55 3.37 30.68
N ALA A 102 -7.85 4.22 31.43
CA ALA A 102 -8.09 5.66 31.44
C ALA A 102 -7.82 6.30 30.06
N LEU A 103 -6.77 5.85 29.37
CA LEU A 103 -6.45 6.30 28.02
C LEU A 103 -7.52 5.88 27.01
N VAL A 104 -8.01 4.63 27.09
CA VAL A 104 -9.12 4.17 26.25
C VAL A 104 -10.36 5.01 26.51
N GLN A 105 -10.73 5.23 27.78
CA GLN A 105 -11.91 5.99 28.17
C GLN A 105 -11.88 7.44 27.68
N ARG A 106 -10.73 8.12 27.75
CA ARG A 106 -10.58 9.49 27.24
C ARG A 106 -10.75 9.62 25.72
N ASN A 107 -10.54 8.54 24.96
CA ASN A 107 -10.59 8.54 23.50
C ASN A 107 -11.83 7.84 22.93
N LEU A 108 -12.85 7.57 23.76
CA LEU A 108 -14.09 6.95 23.30
C LEU A 108 -14.92 7.88 22.42
N CYS A 109 -15.39 7.34 21.31
CA CYS A 109 -16.53 7.84 20.56
C CYS A 109 -17.84 7.58 21.33
N PRO A 110 -18.95 8.21 20.91
CA PRO A 110 -20.28 7.86 21.40
C PRO A 110 -20.55 6.35 21.34
N ARG A 111 -21.42 5.87 22.25
CA ARG A 111 -21.74 4.44 22.43
C ARG A 111 -20.54 3.58 22.82
N ASN A 112 -19.65 4.09 23.68
CA ASN A 112 -18.52 3.34 24.25
C ASN A 112 -17.66 2.66 23.18
N THR A 113 -17.44 3.36 22.04
CA THR A 113 -16.72 2.83 20.88
C THR A 113 -15.34 3.47 20.81
N ILE A 114 -14.28 2.70 20.60
CA ILE A 114 -12.94 3.23 20.27
C ILE A 114 -12.53 2.80 18.87
N ILE A 115 -11.91 3.70 18.12
CA ILE A 115 -11.32 3.39 16.81
C ILE A 115 -9.82 3.18 17.02
N ILE A 116 -9.32 2.04 16.55
CA ILE A 116 -7.91 1.68 16.75
C ILE A 116 -7.27 1.32 15.41
N THR A 117 -6.10 1.90 15.18
CA THR A 117 -5.12 1.45 14.20
C THR A 117 -3.80 1.13 14.90
N TRP A 118 -2.92 0.38 14.27
CA TRP A 118 -1.59 0.06 14.77
C TRP A 118 -0.57 0.07 13.63
N ALA A 119 0.68 0.33 13.96
CA ALA A 119 1.76 0.42 12.99
C ALA A 119 3.14 0.25 13.63
N THR A 120 4.13 -0.02 12.79
CA THR A 120 5.55 0.17 13.11
C THR A 120 6.08 1.47 12.52
N PHE A 121 7.28 1.89 12.88
CA PHE A 121 7.92 3.08 12.30
C PHE A 121 8.11 2.99 10.78
N ASP A 122 8.32 1.79 10.23
CA ASP A 122 8.33 1.56 8.77
C ASP A 122 7.02 1.97 8.08
N GLN A 123 5.92 1.98 8.84
CA GLN A 123 4.59 2.39 8.40
C GLN A 123 4.21 3.80 8.89
N TYR A 124 5.15 4.57 9.46
CA TYR A 124 4.90 5.91 9.98
C TYR A 124 4.16 6.82 8.98
N GLN A 125 4.56 6.82 7.71
CA GLN A 125 3.87 7.64 6.69
C GLN A 125 2.43 7.18 6.42
N PHE A 126 2.11 5.90 6.61
CA PHE A 126 0.73 5.43 6.59
C PHE A 126 -0.04 5.95 7.81
N ALA A 127 0.57 5.94 9.00
CA ALA A 127 -0.05 6.48 10.21
C ALA A 127 -0.38 7.97 10.06
N LEU A 128 0.54 8.76 9.49
CA LEU A 128 0.29 10.17 9.15
C LEU A 128 -0.88 10.33 8.17
N ASN A 129 -0.89 9.52 7.10
CA ASN A 129 -1.95 9.59 6.11
C ASN A 129 -3.30 9.24 6.75
N TRP A 130 -3.34 8.17 7.53
CA TRP A 130 -4.53 7.70 8.25
C TRP A 130 -5.07 8.78 9.22
N ASP A 131 -4.22 9.32 10.09
CA ASP A 131 -4.55 10.40 11.03
C ASP A 131 -5.11 11.63 10.30
N ALA A 132 -4.44 12.04 9.23
CA ALA A 132 -4.85 13.22 8.50
C ALA A 132 -6.23 13.05 7.82
N HIS A 133 -6.60 11.82 7.44
CA HIS A 133 -7.93 11.48 6.94
C HIS A 133 -8.98 11.45 8.06
N MET A 134 -8.66 10.87 9.21
CA MET A 134 -9.52 10.89 10.41
C MET A 134 -9.85 12.32 10.85
N ARG A 135 -8.84 13.20 10.89
CA ARG A 135 -9.01 14.63 11.16
C ARG A 135 -9.89 15.31 10.10
N SER A 136 -9.74 14.98 8.82
CA SER A 136 -10.57 15.58 7.75
C SER A 136 -12.04 15.21 7.82
N ILE A 137 -12.38 14.05 8.41
CA ILE A 137 -13.76 13.64 8.66
C ILE A 137 -14.24 14.02 10.07
N GLN A 138 -13.48 14.87 10.77
CA GLN A 138 -13.77 15.40 12.11
C GLN A 138 -13.96 14.31 13.17
N LEU A 139 -13.21 13.22 13.05
CA LEU A 139 -13.29 12.09 13.97
C LEU A 139 -12.01 12.06 14.82
N GLY A 140 -12.09 12.54 16.06
CA GLY A 140 -10.96 12.61 17.00
C GLY A 140 -10.92 11.50 18.04
N CYS A 141 -11.92 10.62 18.06
CA CYS A 141 -12.03 9.53 19.02
C CYS A 141 -11.35 8.25 18.50
N TYR A 142 -10.02 8.27 18.48
CA TYR A 142 -9.22 7.14 18.06
C TYR A 142 -7.91 7.04 18.83
N LEU A 143 -7.22 5.91 18.70
CA LEU A 143 -5.89 5.69 19.25
C LEU A 143 -5.02 4.94 18.24
N VAL A 144 -3.80 5.42 18.05
CA VAL A 144 -2.76 4.75 17.26
C VAL A 144 -1.87 3.94 18.19
N LEU A 145 -1.90 2.62 18.07
CA LEU A 145 -1.07 1.72 18.86
C LEU A 145 0.28 1.56 18.16
N ALA A 146 1.32 2.19 18.72
CA ALA A 146 2.68 2.04 18.26
C ALA A 146 3.22 0.67 18.66
N LEU A 147 3.80 -0.05 17.69
CA LEU A 147 4.40 -1.36 17.92
C LEU A 147 5.89 -1.29 18.28
N ASP A 148 6.49 -0.12 18.11
CA ASP A 148 7.87 0.21 18.45
C ASP A 148 7.96 1.63 19.02
N LYS A 149 9.09 1.92 19.68
CA LYS A 149 9.31 3.17 20.43
C LYS A 149 9.49 4.35 19.47
N GLU A 150 10.15 4.10 18.35
CA GLU A 150 10.46 5.06 17.31
C GLU A 150 9.18 5.66 16.72
N LEU A 151 8.17 4.83 16.44
CA LEU A 151 6.86 5.31 16.03
C LEU A 151 6.17 6.09 17.14
N LEU A 152 6.18 5.59 18.38
CA LEU A 152 5.54 6.30 19.50
C LEU A 152 6.07 7.73 19.64
N GLU A 153 7.39 7.87 19.69
CA GLU A 153 8.07 9.17 19.81
C GLU A 153 7.66 10.11 18.68
N GLN A 154 7.61 9.59 17.45
CA GLN A 154 7.21 10.38 16.30
C GLN A 154 5.72 10.78 16.33
N LEU A 155 4.82 9.88 16.76
CA LEU A 155 3.39 10.19 16.86
C LEU A 155 3.12 11.26 17.93
N ILE A 156 3.84 11.24 19.05
CA ILE A 156 3.74 12.26 20.10
C ILE A 156 4.15 13.63 19.56
N LEU A 157 5.26 13.70 18.80
CA LEU A 157 5.67 14.95 18.15
C LEU A 157 4.61 15.52 17.21
N GLU A 158 3.92 14.65 16.49
CA GLU A 158 2.88 15.01 15.53
C GLU A 158 1.52 15.31 16.20
N ASN A 159 1.48 15.28 17.55
CA ASN A 159 0.28 15.42 18.36
C ASN A 159 -0.82 14.44 17.94
N ILE A 160 -0.44 13.20 17.64
CA ILE A 160 -1.36 12.12 17.28
C ILE A 160 -1.66 11.30 18.54
N PRO A 161 -2.95 11.05 18.88
CA PRO A 161 -3.31 10.18 20.00
C PRO A 161 -2.67 8.80 19.85
N ALA A 162 -1.72 8.46 20.71
CA ALA A 162 -0.94 7.24 20.59
C ALA A 162 -0.60 6.61 21.94
N CYS A 163 -0.35 5.30 21.92
CA CYS A 163 0.19 4.54 23.04
C CYS A 163 1.11 3.43 22.54
N ILE A 164 2.00 2.94 23.40
CA ILE A 164 2.76 1.75 23.11
C ILE A 164 1.90 0.50 23.32
N MET A 165 1.93 -0.42 22.36
CA MET A 165 1.33 -1.74 22.52
C MET A 165 2.07 -2.49 23.65
N PRO A 166 1.37 -3.04 24.65
CA PRO A 166 2.03 -3.87 25.67
C PRO A 166 2.79 -5.00 24.99
N ARG A 167 4.09 -5.17 25.30
CA ARG A 167 4.87 -6.32 24.84
C ARG A 167 4.21 -7.58 25.39
N MET A 168 3.43 -8.29 24.58
CA MET A 168 2.93 -9.60 24.94
C MET A 168 4.09 -10.60 24.85
N LEU A 169 4.91 -10.66 25.90
CA LEU A 169 6.04 -11.59 25.96
C LEU A 169 5.51 -13.03 25.97
N PRO A 170 6.02 -13.92 25.10
CA PRO A 170 5.84 -15.35 25.28
C PRO A 170 6.59 -15.81 26.54
N THR A 171 6.09 -16.85 27.21
CA THR A 171 6.77 -17.50 28.35
C THR A 171 8.21 -17.90 28.00
N ALA A 172 9.11 -17.92 29.00
CA ALA A 172 10.55 -18.11 28.83
C ALA A 172 10.96 -19.37 28.01
N ALA A 173 10.13 -20.42 28.01
CA ALA A 173 10.33 -21.64 27.21
C ALA A 173 10.27 -21.39 25.69
N VAL A 174 9.57 -20.34 25.28
CA VAL A 174 9.23 -20.02 23.90
C VAL A 174 10.27 -19.06 23.29
N ARG A 175 11.01 -18.31 24.13
CA ARG A 175 12.02 -17.31 23.74
C ARG A 175 13.17 -17.91 22.91
N ARG A 176 13.66 -19.09 23.29
CA ARG A 176 14.83 -19.74 22.64
C ARG A 176 14.54 -20.36 21.26
N ALA A 177 13.28 -20.53 20.87
CA ALA A 177 12.90 -21.10 19.58
C ALA A 177 12.40 -20.05 18.55
N ARG A 178 12.22 -18.78 18.94
CA ARG A 178 11.33 -17.84 18.23
C ARG A 178 11.92 -16.49 17.82
N GLU A 179 13.17 -16.18 18.17
CA GLU A 179 13.77 -14.87 17.83
C GLU A 179 13.91 -14.63 16.31
N ALA A 180 13.94 -15.67 15.46
CA ALA A 180 13.99 -15.51 14.00
C ALA A 180 12.63 -15.61 13.28
N GLN A 181 11.56 -16.10 13.95
CA GLN A 181 10.23 -16.29 13.36
C GLN A 181 9.22 -15.20 13.74
N TYR A 182 9.54 -14.35 14.73
CA TYR A 182 8.60 -13.43 15.36
C TYR A 182 8.42 -12.08 14.67
N GLU A 183 9.44 -11.56 13.97
CA GLU A 183 9.38 -10.21 13.37
C GLU A 183 8.36 -10.07 12.22
N LYS A 184 7.77 -11.18 11.73
CA LYS A 184 6.86 -11.16 10.56
C LYS A 184 5.45 -11.69 10.83
N GLY A 185 5.10 -12.01 12.08
CA GLY A 185 3.88 -12.80 12.36
C GLY A 185 3.22 -12.56 13.72
N VAL A 186 3.37 -11.38 14.33
CA VAL A 186 2.63 -11.06 15.56
C VAL A 186 1.18 -10.74 15.22
N ALA A 187 0.27 -11.37 15.95
CA ALA A 187 -1.16 -11.26 15.76
C ALA A 187 -1.76 -10.01 16.40
N HIS A 188 -1.29 -8.85 15.96
CA HIS A 188 -1.64 -7.56 16.57
C HIS A 188 -3.14 -7.31 16.59
N GLU A 189 -3.82 -7.59 15.47
CA GLU A 189 -5.27 -7.46 15.29
C GLU A 189 -6.04 -8.18 16.41
N VAL A 190 -5.77 -9.48 16.59
CA VAL A 190 -6.50 -10.31 17.56
C VAL A 190 -6.12 -9.97 19.00
N ASN A 191 -4.87 -9.54 19.25
CA ASN A 191 -4.43 -9.11 20.57
C ASN A 191 -5.16 -7.83 21.01
N ILE A 192 -5.23 -6.85 20.11
CA ILE A 192 -5.96 -5.60 20.34
C ILE A 192 -7.45 -5.89 20.54
N ALA A 193 -8.05 -6.72 19.66
CA ALA A 193 -9.44 -7.12 19.80
C ALA A 193 -9.71 -7.75 21.18
N HIS A 194 -8.89 -8.71 21.59
CA HIS A 194 -9.05 -9.41 22.87
C HIS A 194 -8.93 -8.46 24.07
N LEU A 195 -7.97 -7.54 24.02
CA LEU A 195 -7.77 -6.53 25.06
C LEU A 195 -8.98 -5.60 25.20
N MET A 196 -9.50 -5.10 24.07
CA MET A 196 -10.67 -4.21 24.08
C MET A 196 -11.93 -4.93 24.55
N MET A 197 -12.10 -6.22 24.21
CA MET A 197 -13.21 -7.03 24.73
C MET A 197 -13.14 -7.20 26.25
N ARG A 198 -11.94 -7.38 26.83
CA ARG A 198 -11.75 -7.41 28.29
C ARG A 198 -12.08 -6.08 28.97
N LEU A 199 -11.82 -4.96 28.28
CA LEU A 199 -12.19 -3.63 28.79
C LEU A 199 -13.69 -3.35 28.72
N GLY A 200 -14.46 -4.17 27.99
CA GLY A 200 -15.90 -4.03 27.84
C GLY A 200 -16.32 -2.91 26.88
N VAL A 201 -15.45 -2.54 25.93
CA VAL A 201 -15.71 -1.48 24.94
C VAL A 201 -16.02 -2.05 23.57
N THR A 202 -16.76 -1.31 22.75
CA THR A 202 -16.87 -1.59 21.31
C THR A 202 -15.59 -1.10 20.63
N VAL A 203 -14.99 -1.91 19.76
CA VAL A 203 -13.80 -1.52 19.00
C VAL A 203 -14.07 -1.55 17.51
N LEU A 204 -13.70 -0.48 16.81
CA LEU A 204 -13.55 -0.44 15.36
C LEU A 204 -12.06 -0.54 15.04
N LEU A 205 -11.64 -1.72 14.60
CA LEU A 205 -10.30 -1.94 14.09
C LEU A 205 -10.22 -1.46 12.65
N SER A 206 -9.16 -0.72 12.35
CA SER A 206 -8.80 -0.25 11.03
C SER A 206 -7.32 -0.50 10.81
N HIS A 207 -6.95 -1.18 9.73
CA HIS A 207 -5.55 -1.20 9.32
C HIS A 207 -5.07 0.23 9.00
N VAL A 208 -3.77 0.47 9.21
CA VAL A 208 -3.13 1.77 8.95
C VAL A 208 -3.11 2.15 7.47
N ASP A 209 -3.27 1.17 6.58
CA ASP A 209 -3.41 1.35 5.13
C ASP A 209 -4.87 1.39 4.65
N ALA A 210 -5.80 1.69 5.56
CA ALA A 210 -7.14 2.12 5.23
C ALA A 210 -7.22 3.66 5.20
N VAL A 211 -8.04 4.20 4.30
CA VAL A 211 -8.25 5.64 4.14
C VAL A 211 -9.72 5.98 4.37
N TRP A 212 -10.02 6.67 5.46
CA TRP A 212 -11.38 7.08 5.83
C TRP A 212 -11.79 8.38 5.14
N LEU A 213 -12.87 8.36 4.37
CA LEU A 213 -13.35 9.47 3.55
C LEU A 213 -14.66 10.07 4.06
N ARG A 214 -15.39 9.36 4.93
CA ARG A 214 -16.59 9.85 5.61
C ARG A 214 -16.60 9.34 7.04
N ASN A 215 -17.24 10.10 7.95
CA ASN A 215 -17.50 9.66 9.31
C ASN A 215 -18.34 8.37 9.30
N PRO A 216 -17.83 7.23 9.80
CA PRO A 216 -18.52 5.95 9.71
C PRO A 216 -19.46 5.68 10.88
N MET A 217 -19.45 6.51 11.92
CA MET A 217 -20.24 6.29 13.13
C MET A 217 -21.75 6.22 12.85
N PRO A 218 -22.35 7.08 12.00
CA PRO A 218 -23.76 6.96 11.62
C PRO A 218 -24.09 5.64 10.92
N PHE A 219 -23.18 5.13 10.08
CA PHE A 219 -23.38 3.85 9.40
C PHE A 219 -23.44 2.70 10.40
N PHE A 220 -22.45 2.60 11.30
CA PHE A 220 -22.41 1.53 12.30
C PHE A 220 -23.57 1.62 13.31
N ALA A 221 -24.02 2.85 13.63
CA ALA A 221 -25.16 3.09 14.49
C ALA A 221 -26.49 2.58 13.92
N ALA A 222 -26.61 2.44 12.59
CA ALA A 222 -27.81 1.95 11.93
C ALA A 222 -28.03 0.44 12.10
N TYR A 223 -27.02 -0.29 12.61
CA TYR A 223 -27.06 -1.74 12.83
C TYR A 223 -26.69 -2.06 14.30
N PRO A 224 -27.50 -1.61 15.29
CA PRO A 224 -27.23 -1.84 16.71
C PRO A 224 -27.29 -3.33 17.11
N GLU A 225 -28.03 -4.14 16.38
CA GLU A 225 -28.24 -5.58 16.61
C GLU A 225 -27.10 -6.47 16.12
N ALA A 226 -26.20 -5.95 15.29
CA ALA A 226 -25.02 -6.72 14.86
C ALA A 226 -24.03 -6.84 16.03
N ASP A 227 -23.51 -8.02 16.32
CA ASP A 227 -22.40 -8.17 17.27
C ASP A 227 -21.06 -7.87 16.60
N ILE A 228 -20.97 -8.18 15.31
CA ILE A 228 -19.78 -8.03 14.48
C ILE A 228 -20.17 -7.40 13.13
N LEU A 229 -19.41 -6.41 12.67
CA LEU A 229 -19.46 -5.89 11.30
C LEU A 229 -18.09 -5.99 10.67
N THR A 230 -17.96 -6.76 9.58
CA THR A 230 -16.67 -7.06 8.96
C THR A 230 -16.65 -6.64 7.49
N SER A 231 -15.54 -6.05 7.05
CA SER A 231 -15.26 -5.91 5.62
C SER A 231 -15.06 -7.27 4.94
N SER A 232 -14.98 -7.29 3.61
CA SER A 232 -14.77 -8.53 2.88
C SER A 232 -13.86 -8.38 1.67
N ASP A 233 -13.28 -9.51 1.29
CA ASP A 233 -12.52 -9.70 0.06
C ASP A 233 -13.46 -10.04 -1.13
N SER A 234 -14.76 -9.69 -1.01
CA SER A 234 -15.69 -9.71 -2.13
C SER A 234 -15.28 -8.72 -3.20
N ARG A 235 -15.38 -9.13 -4.47
CA ARG A 235 -15.05 -8.27 -5.61
C ARG A 235 -16.28 -7.80 -6.36
N ARG A 236 -17.46 -8.02 -5.79
CA ARG A 236 -18.75 -7.62 -6.34
C ARG A 236 -19.69 -7.25 -5.21
N ALA A 237 -20.38 -6.13 -5.38
CA ALA A 237 -21.48 -5.75 -4.50
C ALA A 237 -22.68 -6.68 -4.74
N THR A 238 -23.36 -7.05 -3.67
CA THR A 238 -24.59 -7.86 -3.74
C THR A 238 -25.81 -6.99 -4.05
N HIS A 239 -25.72 -5.69 -3.81
CA HIS A 239 -26.77 -4.71 -4.09
C HIS A 239 -26.42 -3.80 -5.28
N GLY A 240 -27.45 -3.31 -5.96
CA GLY A 240 -27.32 -2.29 -7.01
C GLY A 240 -27.28 -0.86 -6.47
N MET A 241 -27.21 0.12 -7.37
CA MET A 241 -27.06 1.56 -7.05
C MET A 241 -27.99 2.06 -5.92
N LYS A 242 -29.28 1.74 -5.97
CA LYS A 242 -30.29 2.22 -4.99
C LYS A 242 -30.05 1.73 -3.56
N GLN A 243 -29.22 0.71 -3.37
CA GLN A 243 -28.96 0.07 -2.09
C GLN A 243 -27.45 -0.14 -1.87
N ALA A 244 -26.62 0.69 -2.49
CA ALA A 244 -25.16 0.56 -2.45
C ALA A 244 -24.54 0.78 -1.06
N GLU A 245 -25.29 1.31 -0.08
CA GLU A 245 -24.84 1.44 1.31
C GLU A 245 -25.48 0.43 2.26
N ARG A 246 -26.26 -0.55 1.78
CA ARG A 246 -26.80 -1.61 2.66
C ARG A 246 -25.73 -2.68 2.88
N LEU A 247 -25.73 -3.32 4.05
CA LEU A 247 -24.89 -4.51 4.29
C LEU A 247 -25.08 -5.53 3.17
N GLU A 248 -24.02 -6.25 2.84
CA GLU A 248 -24.06 -7.24 1.77
C GLU A 248 -25.00 -8.41 2.10
N ASP A 249 -25.67 -8.95 1.07
CA ASP A 249 -26.42 -10.19 1.18
C ASP A 249 -25.45 -11.36 1.40
N PRO A 250 -25.42 -11.96 2.59
CA PRO A 250 -24.46 -12.99 2.94
C PRO A 250 -24.53 -14.24 2.06
N ARG A 251 -25.66 -14.47 1.37
CA ARG A 251 -25.83 -15.59 0.44
C ARG A 251 -25.11 -15.36 -0.90
N ARG A 252 -24.74 -14.11 -1.18
CA ARG A 252 -24.17 -13.66 -2.46
C ARG A 252 -22.75 -13.13 -2.33
N VAL A 253 -22.30 -12.84 -1.11
CA VAL A 253 -20.91 -12.47 -0.79
C VAL A 253 -19.97 -13.60 -1.23
N GLN A 254 -18.87 -13.20 -1.85
CA GLN A 254 -17.80 -14.09 -2.29
C GLN A 254 -16.49 -13.73 -1.55
N GLY A 255 -15.51 -14.64 -1.56
CA GLY A 255 -14.26 -14.41 -0.84
C GLY A 255 -14.39 -14.44 0.68
N SER A 256 -13.28 -14.18 1.37
CA SER A 256 -13.19 -14.25 2.82
C SER A 256 -13.68 -12.96 3.49
N PHE A 257 -14.01 -13.05 4.78
CA PHE A 257 -14.16 -11.88 5.63
C PHE A 257 -12.78 -11.29 5.89
N ASN A 258 -12.71 -9.95 5.84
CA ASN A 258 -11.48 -9.21 5.95
C ASN A 258 -11.44 -8.50 7.31
N ILE A 259 -10.32 -8.63 8.01
CA ILE A 259 -10.13 -8.10 9.38
C ILE A 259 -9.56 -6.68 9.40
N GLY A 260 -9.29 -6.07 8.24
CA GLY A 260 -8.69 -4.74 8.16
C GLY A 260 -9.65 -3.58 8.38
N VAL A 261 -10.96 -3.81 8.26
CA VAL A 261 -12.00 -2.93 8.82
C VAL A 261 -13.03 -3.82 9.50
N LEU A 262 -13.08 -3.74 10.83
CA LEU A 262 -13.80 -4.68 11.68
C LEU A 262 -14.35 -4.00 12.93
N LEU A 263 -15.67 -3.99 13.10
CA LEU A 263 -16.33 -3.59 14.34
C LEU A 263 -16.63 -4.83 15.19
N LEU A 264 -16.24 -4.80 16.46
CA LEU A 264 -16.53 -5.83 17.46
C LEU A 264 -17.21 -5.18 18.66
N ARG A 265 -18.38 -5.69 19.03
CA ARG A 265 -19.07 -5.30 20.27
C ARG A 265 -18.73 -6.25 21.42
N PRO A 266 -18.86 -5.84 22.70
CA PRO A 266 -18.56 -6.69 23.85
C PRO A 266 -19.25 -8.06 23.85
N SER A 267 -20.42 -8.18 23.22
CA SER A 267 -21.11 -9.46 23.01
C SER A 267 -20.30 -10.49 22.24
N ALA A 268 -19.34 -10.06 21.40
CA ALA A 268 -18.43 -10.93 20.67
C ALA A 268 -17.23 -11.43 21.51
N ALA A 269 -17.11 -11.06 22.79
CA ALA A 269 -15.93 -11.36 23.61
C ALA A 269 -15.56 -12.85 23.63
N ARG A 270 -16.54 -13.75 23.77
CA ARG A 270 -16.30 -15.20 23.75
C ARG A 270 -15.67 -15.66 22.44
N PHE A 271 -16.19 -15.18 21.31
CA PHE A 271 -15.63 -15.47 19.99
C PHE A 271 -14.20 -14.92 19.87
N VAL A 272 -13.96 -13.68 20.29
CA VAL A 272 -12.64 -13.05 20.20
C VAL A 272 -11.62 -13.78 21.06
N THR A 273 -11.98 -14.24 22.26
CA THR A 273 -11.11 -15.08 23.10
C THR A 273 -10.79 -16.42 22.44
N GLU A 274 -11.77 -17.06 21.79
CA GLU A 274 -11.51 -18.29 21.04
C GLU A 274 -10.61 -18.03 19.82
N TRP A 275 -10.85 -16.96 19.07
CA TRP A 275 -10.01 -16.55 17.95
C TRP A 275 -8.57 -16.28 18.39
N TYR A 276 -8.39 -15.53 19.48
CA TYR A 276 -7.10 -15.30 20.12
C TYR A 276 -6.40 -16.61 20.47
N ASN A 277 -7.09 -17.50 21.18
CA ASN A 277 -6.52 -18.78 21.60
C ASN A 277 -6.16 -19.67 20.40
N SER A 278 -6.95 -19.67 19.34
CA SER A 278 -6.68 -20.48 18.13
C SER A 278 -5.43 -19.98 17.39
N VAL A 279 -5.31 -18.66 17.20
CA VAL A 279 -4.14 -18.04 16.59
C VAL A 279 -2.85 -18.32 17.39
N HIS A 280 -2.92 -18.32 18.72
CA HIS A 280 -1.74 -18.53 19.57
C HIS A 280 -1.39 -20.01 19.80
N ARG A 281 -2.36 -20.93 19.66
CA ARG A 281 -2.13 -22.38 19.75
C ARG A 281 -1.51 -22.93 18.47
N GLU A 282 -1.97 -22.47 17.31
CA GLU A 282 -1.42 -22.88 16.02
C GLU A 282 -0.18 -22.05 15.69
N ALA A 283 0.98 -22.45 16.21
CA ALA A 283 2.25 -21.94 15.70
C ALA A 283 2.41 -22.42 14.25
N SER A 284 2.00 -21.59 13.27
CA SER A 284 2.13 -21.94 11.86
C SER A 284 3.60 -22.21 11.53
N PRO A 285 3.97 -23.42 11.07
CA PRO A 285 5.36 -23.74 10.70
C PRO A 285 5.91 -22.85 9.57
N ARG A 286 5.04 -22.05 8.91
CA ARG A 286 5.38 -21.18 7.78
C ARG A 286 5.08 -19.69 8.02
N GLY A 287 4.71 -19.28 9.23
CA GLY A 287 4.55 -17.86 9.59
C GLY A 287 3.72 -17.04 8.57
N ARG A 288 2.60 -17.57 8.08
CA ARG A 288 1.83 -16.86 7.05
C ARG A 288 0.98 -15.76 7.68
N ALA A 289 1.14 -14.53 7.19
CA ALA A 289 0.40 -13.34 7.62
C ALA A 289 -1.13 -13.47 7.50
N ASP A 290 -1.64 -14.37 6.65
CA ASP A 290 -3.07 -14.60 6.43
C ASP A 290 -3.71 -15.53 7.49
N HIS A 291 -2.92 -16.12 8.39
CA HIS A 291 -3.40 -17.13 9.33
C HIS A 291 -4.52 -16.60 10.25
N GLN A 292 -4.39 -15.37 10.74
CA GLN A 292 -5.37 -14.75 11.63
C GLN A 292 -6.71 -14.51 10.94
N GLN A 293 -6.69 -13.97 9.73
CA GLN A 293 -7.90 -13.73 8.92
C GLN A 293 -8.56 -15.05 8.54
N LYS A 294 -7.77 -16.06 8.20
CA LYS A 294 -8.27 -17.41 7.91
C LYS A 294 -8.99 -17.98 9.14
N MET A 295 -8.38 -17.94 10.31
CA MET A 295 -8.98 -18.43 11.56
C MET A 295 -10.26 -17.66 11.92
N PHE A 296 -10.24 -16.33 11.78
CA PHE A 296 -11.42 -15.48 11.98
C PHE A 296 -12.59 -15.93 11.09
N TYR A 297 -12.31 -16.12 9.80
CA TYR A 297 -13.31 -16.54 8.83
C TYR A 297 -13.87 -17.95 9.12
N GLU A 298 -13.00 -18.92 9.43
CA GLU A 298 -13.41 -20.31 9.70
C GLU A 298 -14.23 -20.42 10.99
N LEU A 299 -13.80 -19.74 12.07
CA LEU A 299 -14.51 -19.74 13.34
C LEU A 299 -15.89 -19.09 13.25
N LEU A 300 -16.03 -17.96 12.54
CA LEU A 300 -17.34 -17.31 12.38
C LEU A 300 -18.34 -18.17 11.62
N ARG A 301 -17.86 -19.00 10.69
CA ARG A 301 -18.73 -19.88 9.90
C ARG A 301 -19.08 -21.19 10.60
N ARG A 302 -18.49 -21.48 11.76
CA ARG A 302 -18.81 -22.68 12.53
C ARG A 302 -20.30 -22.71 12.88
N GLY A 303 -20.94 -23.85 12.63
CA GLY A 303 -22.37 -24.04 12.88
C GLY A 303 -23.33 -23.34 11.91
N VAL A 304 -22.82 -22.65 10.88
CA VAL A 304 -23.64 -22.02 9.82
C VAL A 304 -23.82 -23.01 8.67
N ARG A 305 -25.06 -23.53 8.48
CA ARG A 305 -25.37 -24.38 7.33
C ARG A 305 -25.61 -23.54 6.07
N SER A 306 -25.18 -24.02 4.91
CA SER A 306 -25.48 -23.40 3.62
C SER A 306 -27.01 -23.26 3.44
N GLY A 307 -27.51 -22.02 3.34
CA GLY A 307 -28.95 -21.72 3.18
C GLY A 307 -29.70 -21.38 4.48
N GLU A 308 -29.13 -21.65 5.66
CA GLU A 308 -29.70 -21.23 6.96
C GLU A 308 -29.18 -19.84 7.33
N GLY A 309 -29.78 -18.81 6.73
CA GLY A 309 -29.38 -17.43 6.98
C GLY A 309 -30.46 -16.48 6.54
N THR A 310 -31.64 -16.59 7.13
CA THR A 310 -32.66 -15.55 7.02
C THR A 310 -33.60 -15.63 8.22
N LEU A 311 -33.41 -14.76 9.19
CA LEU A 311 -34.58 -14.07 9.71
C LEU A 311 -35.05 -13.19 8.54
N ARG A 312 -36.24 -13.47 8.01
CA ARG A 312 -36.81 -12.74 6.86
C ARG A 312 -36.72 -11.24 7.15
N GLY A 313 -35.99 -10.49 6.32
CA GLY A 313 -35.83 -9.04 6.46
C GLY A 313 -34.57 -8.55 7.18
N CYS A 314 -33.75 -9.43 7.78
CA CYS A 314 -32.51 -9.03 8.46
C CYS A 314 -31.30 -8.96 7.51
N THR A 315 -30.51 -7.90 7.64
CA THR A 315 -29.24 -7.65 6.91
C THR A 315 -28.03 -8.38 7.52
N THR A 316 -28.25 -9.27 8.51
CA THR A 316 -27.22 -9.97 9.29
C THR A 316 -27.43 -11.50 9.33
N VAL A 317 -26.35 -12.26 9.53
CA VAL A 317 -26.32 -13.73 9.67
C VAL A 317 -26.10 -14.13 11.12
N ARG A 318 -26.71 -15.23 11.57
CA ARG A 318 -26.37 -15.87 12.84
C ARG A 318 -25.08 -16.70 12.67
N ALA A 319 -23.95 -16.12 13.05
CA ALA A 319 -22.61 -16.69 12.99
C ALA A 319 -22.17 -17.29 14.34
N TYR A 320 -21.01 -17.97 14.35
CA TYR A 320 -20.37 -18.55 15.53
C TYR A 320 -21.35 -19.41 16.36
N ASP A 321 -21.67 -20.59 15.84
CA ASP A 321 -22.65 -21.52 16.42
C ASP A 321 -24.02 -20.84 16.65
N ARG A 322 -24.37 -19.91 15.76
CA ARG A 322 -25.59 -19.09 15.75
C ARG A 322 -25.76 -18.19 16.98
N THR A 323 -24.69 -17.92 17.71
CA THR A 323 -24.72 -17.08 18.92
C THR A 323 -24.55 -15.59 18.61
N LEU A 324 -23.90 -15.23 17.50
CA LEU A 324 -23.60 -13.84 17.14
C LEU A 324 -24.34 -13.40 15.88
N ALA A 325 -24.78 -12.15 15.84
CA ALA A 325 -25.25 -11.48 14.63
C ALA A 325 -24.06 -10.86 13.88
N LEU A 326 -23.84 -11.28 12.64
CA LEU A 326 -22.76 -10.83 11.77
C LEU A 326 -23.33 -10.04 10.59
N GLY A 327 -22.86 -8.81 10.37
CA GLY A 327 -23.10 -8.07 9.14
C GLY A 327 -21.83 -7.93 8.31
N ILE A 328 -21.99 -7.92 6.98
CA ILE A 328 -20.89 -7.81 6.03
C ILE A 328 -20.95 -6.43 5.39
N LEU A 329 -19.88 -5.66 5.51
CA LEU A 329 -19.83 -4.29 5.02
C LEU A 329 -19.86 -4.23 3.48
N PRO A 330 -20.62 -3.30 2.89
CA PRO A 330 -20.78 -3.20 1.45
C PRO A 330 -19.49 -2.78 0.75
N VAL A 331 -18.98 -3.59 -0.18
CA VAL A 331 -17.72 -3.31 -0.89
C VAL A 331 -17.82 -2.12 -1.85
N SER A 332 -19.03 -1.61 -2.07
CA SER A 332 -19.32 -0.35 -2.77
C SER A 332 -18.92 0.90 -1.98
N VAL A 333 -18.93 0.86 -0.65
CA VAL A 333 -18.54 2.02 0.19
C VAL A 333 -17.53 1.71 1.30
N PHE A 334 -17.32 0.43 1.62
CA PHE A 334 -16.17 -0.09 2.37
C PHE A 334 -15.27 -0.82 1.38
N GLY A 335 -14.68 -0.04 0.47
CA GLY A 335 -13.99 -0.55 -0.71
C GLY A 335 -12.69 -1.25 -0.34
N ASN A 336 -12.51 -2.46 -0.86
CA ASN A 336 -11.20 -3.11 -0.89
C ASN A 336 -10.41 -2.63 -2.13
N GLY A 337 -9.11 -2.91 -2.18
CA GLY A 337 -8.28 -2.26 -3.21
C GLY A 337 -8.55 -2.76 -4.63
N HIS A 338 -9.19 -3.91 -4.81
CA HIS A 338 -9.65 -4.34 -6.13
C HIS A 338 -10.98 -3.66 -6.53
N THR A 339 -11.96 -3.59 -5.64
CA THR A 339 -13.25 -2.92 -5.92
C THR A 339 -13.10 -1.41 -6.13
N PHE A 340 -12.19 -0.77 -5.41
CA PHE A 340 -11.91 0.66 -5.55
C PHE A 340 -10.94 0.96 -6.71
N PHE A 341 -9.68 0.50 -6.64
CA PHE A 341 -8.64 0.94 -7.58
C PHE A 341 -8.69 0.26 -8.96
N VAL A 342 -9.29 -0.92 -9.09
CA VAL A 342 -9.33 -1.68 -10.36
C VAL A 342 -10.70 -1.57 -11.03
N GLN A 343 -11.76 -1.75 -10.26
CA GLN A 343 -13.13 -1.77 -10.79
C GLN A 343 -13.86 -0.43 -10.74
N ASN A 344 -13.33 0.56 -10.01
CA ASN A 344 -13.98 1.83 -9.74
C ASN A 344 -15.45 1.65 -9.30
N LEU A 345 -15.71 0.67 -8.42
CA LEU A 345 -17.04 0.15 -8.12
C LEU A 345 -17.93 1.23 -7.48
N SER A 346 -17.39 1.99 -6.53
CA SER A 346 -18.11 3.09 -5.86
C SER A 346 -18.63 4.10 -6.88
N HIS A 347 -17.79 4.52 -7.83
CA HIS A 347 -18.20 5.42 -8.90
C HIS A 347 -19.26 4.80 -9.83
N ARG A 348 -19.08 3.53 -10.23
CA ARG A 348 -20.07 2.81 -11.07
C ARG A 348 -21.43 2.66 -10.39
N LEU A 349 -21.45 2.65 -9.06
CA LEU A 349 -22.68 2.55 -8.27
C LEU A 349 -23.19 3.89 -7.76
N HIS A 350 -22.56 5.02 -8.13
CA HIS A 350 -22.85 6.35 -7.61
C HIS A 350 -22.86 6.42 -6.07
N ALA A 351 -21.94 5.69 -5.45
CA ALA A 351 -21.80 5.59 -4.01
C ALA A 351 -20.55 6.35 -3.54
N HIS A 352 -20.63 6.95 -2.36
CA HIS A 352 -19.53 7.68 -1.75
C HIS A 352 -18.85 6.79 -0.70
N PRO A 353 -17.57 6.41 -0.85
CA PRO A 353 -16.93 5.51 0.11
C PRO A 353 -16.84 6.12 1.51
N TYR A 354 -17.05 5.28 2.53
CA TYR A 354 -16.65 5.58 3.92
C TYR A 354 -15.16 5.31 4.09
N VAL A 355 -14.65 4.23 3.50
CA VAL A 355 -13.26 3.82 3.63
C VAL A 355 -12.79 3.07 2.40
N VAL A 356 -11.50 3.21 2.10
CA VAL A 356 -10.79 2.43 1.10
C VAL A 356 -9.63 1.70 1.79
N HIS A 357 -9.68 0.37 1.84
CA HIS A 357 -8.60 -0.46 2.37
C HIS A 357 -7.74 -0.95 1.21
N ALA A 358 -6.44 -0.64 1.24
CA ALA A 358 -5.51 -1.03 0.20
C ALA A 358 -5.15 -2.53 0.28
N THR A 359 -6.07 -3.42 -0.09
CA THR A 359 -5.83 -4.87 -0.36
C THR A 359 -5.78 -5.19 -1.86
N TYR A 360 -5.33 -6.37 -2.28
CA TYR A 360 -5.14 -6.73 -3.70
C TYR A 360 -4.08 -5.88 -4.44
N GLN A 361 -2.88 -5.71 -3.85
CA GLN A 361 -1.74 -5.00 -4.47
C GLN A 361 -0.51 -5.89 -4.58
N PHE A 362 0.26 -5.67 -5.64
CA PHE A 362 1.60 -6.22 -5.83
C PHE A 362 2.64 -5.19 -5.43
N GLY A 363 3.78 -5.60 -4.83
CA GLY A 363 4.86 -4.68 -4.48
C GLY A 363 4.76 -4.03 -3.07
N GLY A 364 3.95 -4.59 -2.18
CA GLY A 364 3.95 -4.25 -0.74
C GLY A 364 3.57 -2.80 -0.44
N SER A 365 4.12 -2.25 0.66
CA SER A 365 3.79 -0.90 1.16
C SER A 365 4.06 0.21 0.15
N LEU A 366 5.13 0.09 -0.65
CA LEU A 366 5.47 1.09 -1.66
C LEU A 366 4.41 1.18 -2.76
N ALA A 367 3.89 0.03 -3.21
CA ALA A 367 2.81 0.00 -4.19
C ALA A 367 1.46 0.42 -3.60
N ARG A 368 1.17 0.09 -2.33
CA ARG A 368 -0.03 0.60 -1.63
C ARG A 368 -0.03 2.13 -1.58
N ARG A 369 1.10 2.73 -1.20
CA ARG A 369 1.30 4.18 -1.25
C ARG A 369 1.05 4.73 -2.65
N HIS A 370 1.62 4.11 -3.67
CA HIS A 370 1.41 4.54 -5.05
C HIS A 370 -0.07 4.45 -5.46
N ARG A 371 -0.79 3.37 -5.13
CA ARG A 371 -2.24 3.27 -5.40
C ARG A 371 -3.03 4.39 -4.73
N MET A 372 -2.70 4.71 -3.49
CA MET A 372 -3.32 5.82 -2.78
C MET A 372 -2.99 7.16 -3.45
N ARG A 373 -1.74 7.40 -3.87
CA ARG A 373 -1.37 8.61 -4.63
C ARG A 373 -2.16 8.73 -5.92
N ASP A 374 -2.23 7.65 -6.70
CA ASP A 374 -2.96 7.63 -7.96
C ASP A 374 -4.46 7.85 -7.76
N GLY A 375 -5.03 7.31 -6.66
CA GLY A 375 -6.40 7.56 -6.23
C GLY A 375 -6.66 8.91 -5.54
N LEU A 376 -5.68 9.81 -5.44
CA LEU A 376 -5.76 11.08 -4.69
C LEU A 376 -6.11 10.90 -3.21
N LEU A 377 -5.71 9.76 -2.63
CA LEU A 377 -5.95 9.35 -1.25
C LEU A 377 -4.70 9.46 -0.35
N TRP A 378 -3.58 9.89 -0.91
CA TRP A 378 -2.32 10.03 -0.18
C TRP A 378 -1.97 11.50 0.05
N LYS A 379 -1.60 11.85 1.29
CA LYS A 379 -1.13 13.20 1.62
C LYS A 379 0.38 13.27 1.51
N ASP A 380 0.85 13.88 0.42
CA ASP A 380 2.26 14.13 0.20
C ASP A 380 2.73 15.47 0.81
N PRO A 381 4.00 15.58 1.23
CA PRO A 381 4.59 16.85 1.61
C PRO A 381 4.70 17.78 0.40
N ALA A 382 4.77 19.08 0.65
CA ALA A 382 4.79 20.09 -0.41
C ALA A 382 6.01 19.96 -1.36
N ALA A 383 7.09 19.29 -0.94
CA ALA A 383 8.24 18.99 -1.78
C ALA A 383 7.92 18.03 -2.94
N TYR A 384 6.97 17.11 -2.77
CA TYR A 384 6.57 16.16 -3.80
C TYR A 384 6.06 16.86 -5.08
N TYR A 385 5.38 18.00 -4.91
CA TYR A 385 4.83 18.83 -5.98
C TYR A 385 5.82 19.85 -6.56
N ARG A 386 7.09 19.80 -6.16
CA ARG A 386 8.15 20.73 -6.58
C ARG A 386 9.39 19.97 -7.04
N HIS A 387 9.39 19.58 -8.32
CA HIS A 387 10.58 19.04 -8.97
C HIS A 387 11.42 20.17 -9.58
N PRO A 388 12.74 20.26 -9.34
CA PRO A 388 13.58 21.38 -9.77
C PRO A 388 13.61 21.53 -11.30
N GLY A 389 13.76 20.42 -12.04
CA GLY A 389 13.71 20.40 -13.50
C GLY A 389 12.31 20.50 -14.10
N GLY A 390 11.25 20.45 -13.27
CA GLY A 390 9.88 20.30 -13.75
C GLY A 390 9.55 18.88 -14.21
N TYR A 391 8.51 18.76 -15.03
CA TYR A 391 7.84 17.50 -15.35
C TYR A 391 7.76 17.31 -16.86
N ILE A 392 7.72 16.04 -17.26
CA ILE A 392 7.24 15.64 -18.59
C ILE A 392 5.99 14.78 -18.45
N THR A 393 5.09 14.89 -19.42
CA THR A 393 3.92 14.00 -19.57
C THR A 393 3.65 13.80 -21.06
N PHE A 394 2.79 12.85 -21.41
CA PHE A 394 2.46 12.59 -22.79
C PHE A 394 1.07 11.99 -22.99
N ASP A 395 0.49 12.22 -24.15
CA ASP A 395 -0.74 11.59 -24.61
C ASP A 395 -0.42 10.13 -25.04
N PRO A 396 -0.86 9.08 -24.30
CA PRO A 396 -0.55 7.70 -24.66
C PRO A 396 -1.35 7.28 -25.89
N HIS A 397 -0.66 6.77 -26.91
CA HIS A 397 -1.30 6.21 -28.10
C HIS A 397 -1.67 4.75 -27.88
N ILE A 398 -2.95 4.40 -27.99
CA ILE A 398 -3.44 3.01 -27.98
C ILE A 398 -4.11 2.72 -29.33
N PRO A 399 -3.57 1.79 -30.14
CA PRO A 399 -4.19 1.36 -31.39
C PRO A 399 -5.64 0.92 -31.21
N GLN A 400 -6.51 1.25 -32.17
CA GLN A 400 -7.92 0.86 -32.16
C GLN A 400 -8.09 -0.67 -32.09
N SER A 401 -7.16 -1.42 -32.68
CA SER A 401 -7.10 -2.90 -32.63
C SER A 401 -6.84 -3.45 -31.22
N TYR A 402 -6.53 -2.62 -30.22
CA TYR A 402 -6.43 -3.04 -28.82
C TYR A 402 -7.68 -2.71 -28.00
N LEU A 403 -8.63 -1.99 -28.56
CA LEU A 403 -9.87 -1.57 -27.90
C LEU A 403 -11.01 -2.59 -28.13
N HIS A 404 -10.70 -3.89 -28.04
CA HIS A 404 -11.68 -4.97 -28.22
C HIS A 404 -12.34 -5.40 -26.90
N ARG A 405 -13.64 -5.71 -26.96
CA ARG A 405 -14.42 -6.22 -25.81
C ARG A 405 -14.08 -7.65 -25.41
N ARG A 406 -13.53 -8.45 -26.34
CA ARG A 406 -13.06 -9.82 -26.07
C ARG A 406 -11.56 -9.76 -25.79
N VAL A 407 -11.18 -10.25 -24.62
CA VAL A 407 -9.81 -10.19 -24.12
C VAL A 407 -9.23 -11.59 -24.10
N GLY A 408 -8.07 -11.73 -24.73
CA GLY A 408 -7.14 -12.82 -24.50
C GLY A 408 -5.87 -12.29 -23.83
N VAL A 409 -5.09 -13.19 -23.25
CA VAL A 409 -3.78 -12.87 -22.67
C VAL A 409 -2.87 -12.27 -23.73
N GLU A 410 -2.94 -12.76 -24.96
CA GLU A 410 -2.15 -12.30 -26.11
C GLU A 410 -2.43 -10.81 -26.40
N LEU A 411 -3.71 -10.41 -26.38
CA LEU A 411 -4.12 -9.01 -26.52
C LEU A 411 -3.62 -8.16 -25.35
N HIS A 412 -3.72 -8.68 -24.12
CA HIS A 412 -3.23 -7.97 -22.94
C HIS A 412 -1.72 -7.71 -23.01
N ILE A 413 -0.93 -8.74 -23.34
CA ILE A 413 0.52 -8.63 -23.46
C ILE A 413 0.90 -7.66 -24.59
N ALA A 414 0.24 -7.73 -25.76
CA ALA A 414 0.48 -6.79 -26.86
C ALA A 414 0.15 -5.34 -26.48
N LEU A 415 -0.97 -5.11 -25.79
CA LEU A 415 -1.38 -3.79 -25.29
C LEU A 415 -0.36 -3.23 -24.29
N VAL A 416 0.10 -4.03 -23.33
CA VAL A 416 1.09 -3.59 -22.34
C VAL A 416 2.43 -3.30 -23.01
N LYS A 417 2.91 -4.19 -23.88
CA LYS A 417 4.14 -4.03 -24.67
C LYS A 417 4.16 -2.72 -25.47
N HIS A 418 3.04 -2.37 -26.11
CA HIS A 418 2.90 -1.12 -26.87
C HIS A 418 2.99 0.13 -25.97
N GLN A 419 2.46 0.07 -24.74
CA GLN A 419 2.59 1.15 -23.77
C GLN A 419 4.01 1.25 -23.20
N LEU A 420 4.68 0.12 -22.95
CA LEU A 420 6.05 0.09 -22.44
C LEU A 420 7.05 0.70 -23.44
N GLN A 421 6.86 0.54 -24.75
CA GLN A 421 7.70 1.23 -25.75
C GLN A 421 7.61 2.75 -25.65
N GLN A 422 6.39 3.28 -25.46
CA GLN A 422 6.19 4.71 -25.29
C GLN A 422 6.77 5.18 -23.96
N LEU A 423 6.60 4.39 -22.90
CA LEU A 423 7.18 4.65 -21.60
C LEU A 423 8.72 4.63 -21.64
N ARG A 424 9.35 3.71 -22.38
CA ARG A 424 10.80 3.70 -22.64
C ARG A 424 11.27 5.04 -23.20
N GLY A 425 10.60 5.54 -24.25
CA GLY A 425 10.91 6.84 -24.85
C GLY A 425 10.74 7.99 -23.87
N ALA A 426 9.63 8.00 -23.11
CA ALA A 426 9.38 9.01 -22.10
C ALA A 426 10.45 9.01 -20.99
N LEU A 427 10.83 7.83 -20.49
CA LEU A 427 11.89 7.69 -19.48
C LEU A 427 13.24 8.21 -19.97
N ALA A 428 13.59 7.94 -21.23
CA ALA A 428 14.82 8.48 -21.81
C ALA A 428 14.77 10.01 -21.88
N VAL A 429 13.67 10.59 -22.35
CA VAL A 429 13.45 12.05 -22.38
C VAL A 429 13.53 12.66 -20.98
N ALA A 430 12.92 12.00 -19.98
CA ALA A 430 12.93 12.44 -18.58
C ALA A 430 14.36 12.50 -18.05
N GLN A 431 15.16 11.46 -18.30
CA GLN A 431 16.56 11.39 -17.92
C GLN A 431 17.39 12.48 -18.61
N VAL A 432 17.25 12.62 -19.93
CA VAL A 432 18.03 13.57 -20.74
C VAL A 432 17.79 15.02 -20.32
N LEU A 433 16.56 15.35 -19.93
CA LEU A 433 16.17 16.71 -19.53
C LEU A 433 16.24 16.94 -18.02
N GLY A 434 16.56 15.91 -17.22
CA GLY A 434 16.57 15.99 -15.75
C GLY A 434 15.19 16.35 -15.18
N ARG A 435 14.12 15.70 -15.66
CA ARG A 435 12.72 15.97 -15.30
C ARG A 435 12.05 14.75 -14.70
N ALA A 436 11.06 14.95 -13.85
CA ALA A 436 10.22 13.86 -13.36
C ALA A 436 9.17 13.47 -14.41
N LEU A 437 8.97 12.17 -14.62
CA LEU A 437 7.94 11.66 -15.52
C LEU A 437 6.59 11.56 -14.79
N VAL A 438 5.58 12.30 -15.24
CA VAL A 438 4.19 12.00 -14.87
C VAL A 438 3.73 10.82 -15.71
N LEU A 439 3.46 9.69 -15.05
CA LEU A 439 3.03 8.47 -15.73
C LEU A 439 1.69 8.70 -16.46
N PRO A 440 1.51 8.18 -17.68
CA PRO A 440 0.18 8.14 -18.28
C PRO A 440 -0.70 7.12 -17.54
N PRO A 441 -2.04 7.25 -17.60
CA PRO A 441 -2.93 6.18 -17.18
C PRO A 441 -2.66 4.90 -17.97
N LEU A 442 -2.20 3.84 -17.30
CA LEU A 442 -1.93 2.56 -17.92
C LEU A 442 -3.22 1.81 -18.21
N ARG A 443 -3.26 1.11 -19.35
CA ARG A 443 -4.43 0.36 -19.82
C ARG A 443 -4.13 -1.13 -19.81
N CYS A 444 -4.98 -1.91 -19.13
CA CYS A 444 -4.88 -3.35 -19.12
C CYS A 444 -6.17 -3.98 -19.66
N ALA A 445 -6.02 -5.08 -20.37
CA ALA A 445 -7.15 -5.90 -20.81
C ALA A 445 -7.43 -7.03 -19.81
N ALA A 446 -6.40 -7.46 -19.06
CA ALA A 446 -6.48 -8.48 -18.02
C ALA A 446 -6.07 -7.93 -16.65
N ASP A 447 -6.59 -8.56 -15.61
CA ASP A 447 -6.21 -8.34 -14.21
C ASP A 447 -4.81 -8.91 -13.91
N ARG A 448 -4.20 -8.58 -12.78
CA ARG A 448 -2.99 -9.25 -12.26
C ARG A 448 -3.37 -10.03 -11.00
N TRP A 449 -3.04 -11.32 -10.95
CA TRP A 449 -3.34 -12.19 -9.80
C TRP A 449 -2.12 -13.02 -9.39
N TRP A 450 -2.13 -13.66 -8.21
CA TRP A 450 -1.04 -14.56 -7.73
C TRP A 450 -1.21 -16.01 -8.16
N SER A 451 -2.23 -16.32 -8.95
CA SER A 451 -2.53 -17.69 -9.38
C SER A 451 -2.99 -17.69 -10.83
N PRO A 452 -2.90 -18.83 -11.54
CA PRO A 452 -3.30 -18.88 -12.93
C PRO A 452 -4.74 -18.45 -13.17
N HIS A 453 -4.98 -17.64 -14.20
CA HIS A 453 -6.30 -17.14 -14.53
C HIS A 453 -6.43 -16.76 -16.02
N ASP A 454 -7.67 -16.67 -16.50
CA ASP A 454 -8.02 -16.35 -17.89
C ASP A 454 -7.94 -14.85 -18.23
N GLY A 455 -7.37 -14.06 -17.32
CA GLY A 455 -7.31 -12.61 -17.41
C GLY A 455 -8.33 -11.88 -16.54
N ARG A 456 -9.23 -12.57 -15.82
CA ARG A 456 -10.13 -11.93 -14.84
C ARG A 456 -10.08 -12.63 -13.49
N LEU A 457 -10.10 -11.85 -12.42
CA LEU A 457 -10.18 -12.41 -11.07
C LEU A 457 -11.58 -13.02 -10.82
N PRO A 458 -11.73 -14.29 -10.38
CA PRO A 458 -13.01 -15.00 -10.40
C PRO A 458 -14.07 -14.42 -9.47
N GLY A 459 -15.16 -13.80 -9.95
CA GLY A 459 -16.15 -13.12 -9.09
C GLY A 459 -16.15 -11.59 -9.19
N THR A 460 -15.22 -11.06 -9.98
CA THR A 460 -15.19 -9.66 -10.36
C THR A 460 -16.34 -9.33 -11.32
N ASP A 461 -16.98 -8.17 -11.14
CA ASP A 461 -18.04 -7.69 -12.03
C ASP A 461 -17.46 -6.93 -13.25
N PHE A 462 -16.54 -7.58 -13.97
CA PHE A 462 -15.98 -7.13 -15.24
C PHE A 462 -16.78 -7.74 -16.41
N PRO A 463 -17.71 -6.98 -17.02
CA PRO A 463 -18.05 -7.27 -18.42
C PRO A 463 -18.26 -6.04 -19.32
N ARG A 464 -17.80 -4.82 -18.99
CA ARG A 464 -18.13 -3.61 -19.79
C ARG A 464 -17.00 -2.69 -20.26
N PHE A 465 -15.78 -2.74 -19.72
CA PHE A 465 -14.75 -1.71 -20.00
C PHE A 465 -13.33 -2.26 -20.09
N VAL A 466 -13.05 -3.05 -21.13
CA VAL A 466 -11.70 -3.48 -21.49
C VAL A 466 -11.24 -2.70 -22.73
N PRO A 467 -10.03 -2.11 -22.73
CA PRO A 467 -9.10 -2.07 -21.61
C PRO A 467 -9.54 -1.09 -20.50
N PHE A 468 -9.34 -1.47 -19.24
CA PHE A 468 -9.57 -0.63 -18.07
C PHE A 468 -8.30 0.13 -17.71
N VAL A 469 -8.43 1.23 -16.95
CA VAL A 469 -7.25 1.88 -16.34
C VAL A 469 -6.77 0.96 -15.24
N CYS A 470 -5.59 0.37 -15.41
CA CYS A 470 -5.01 -0.51 -14.41
C CYS A 470 -3.98 0.23 -13.55
N PRO A 471 -3.90 -0.15 -12.26
CA PRO A 471 -2.86 0.33 -11.36
C PRO A 471 -1.45 0.06 -11.90
N MET A 472 -0.51 0.93 -11.58
CA MET A 472 0.91 0.81 -11.97
C MET A 472 1.50 -0.56 -11.64
N ASP A 473 1.17 -1.11 -10.47
CA ASP A 473 1.66 -2.40 -10.01
C ASP A 473 1.08 -3.60 -10.78
N HIS A 474 0.23 -3.40 -11.78
CA HIS A 474 -0.14 -4.46 -12.72
C HIS A 474 0.90 -4.65 -13.83
N VAL A 475 1.75 -3.64 -14.08
CA VAL A 475 2.65 -3.56 -15.24
C VAL A 475 4.11 -3.29 -14.84
N LEU A 476 4.32 -2.54 -13.76
CA LEU A 476 5.62 -2.03 -13.33
C LEU A 476 5.93 -2.46 -11.90
N ASP A 477 7.21 -2.74 -11.64
CA ASP A 477 7.69 -3.03 -10.29
C ASP A 477 7.99 -1.72 -9.56
N VAL A 478 7.00 -1.26 -8.81
CA VAL A 478 7.07 0.00 -8.03
C VAL A 478 8.21 -0.04 -7.01
N ALA A 479 8.44 -1.20 -6.38
CA ALA A 479 9.47 -1.33 -5.35
C ALA A 479 10.88 -1.29 -5.98
N ALA A 480 11.07 -1.99 -7.10
CA ALA A 480 12.34 -1.97 -7.82
C ALA A 480 12.67 -0.58 -8.39
N TRP A 481 11.66 0.19 -8.81
CA TRP A 481 11.83 1.55 -9.30
C TRP A 481 12.27 2.51 -8.19
N LEU A 482 11.57 2.49 -7.05
CA LEU A 482 11.84 3.36 -5.91
C LEU A 482 13.13 3.00 -5.16
N LYS A 483 13.63 1.77 -5.31
CA LYS A 483 14.89 1.34 -4.68
C LYS A 483 16.09 2.13 -5.24
N PRO A 484 16.90 2.78 -4.38
CA PRO A 484 18.14 3.41 -4.81
C PRO A 484 19.07 2.42 -5.53
N ARG A 485 19.68 2.84 -6.63
CA ARG A 485 20.64 2.06 -7.42
C ARG A 485 21.88 2.90 -7.65
N ASP A 486 23.03 2.22 -7.67
CA ASP A 486 24.32 2.83 -7.99
C ASP A 486 24.27 3.53 -9.36
N GLU A 487 24.45 4.85 -9.36
CA GLU A 487 24.39 5.66 -10.56
C GLU A 487 25.55 5.40 -11.52
N HIS A 488 26.70 4.93 -11.03
CA HIS A 488 27.80 4.51 -11.90
C HIS A 488 27.41 3.30 -12.75
N ARG A 489 26.57 2.41 -12.21
CA ARG A 489 26.15 1.18 -12.90
C ARG A 489 24.84 1.34 -13.67
N TYR A 490 23.92 2.15 -13.17
CA TYR A 490 22.55 2.26 -13.69
C TYR A 490 22.23 3.66 -14.26
N GLY A 491 23.17 4.59 -14.26
CA GLY A 491 22.89 5.98 -14.62
C GLY A 491 22.03 6.68 -13.56
N PRO A 492 21.62 7.94 -13.79
CA PRO A 492 20.87 8.72 -12.81
C PRO A 492 19.49 8.10 -12.50
N HIS A 493 18.98 8.34 -11.30
CA HIS A 493 17.59 7.97 -10.98
C HIS A 493 16.59 8.76 -11.84
N ILE A 494 15.53 8.08 -12.29
CA ILE A 494 14.44 8.72 -13.04
C ILE A 494 13.23 8.81 -12.12
N GLU A 495 12.99 10.00 -11.59
CA GLU A 495 11.83 10.30 -10.75
C GLU A 495 10.52 10.17 -11.54
N PHE A 496 9.46 9.73 -10.88
CA PHE A 496 8.13 9.67 -11.47
C PHE A 496 7.04 10.23 -10.55
N ARG A 497 5.88 10.53 -11.13
CA ARG A 497 4.67 10.94 -10.43
C ARG A 497 3.48 10.10 -10.93
N ALA A 498 2.50 9.88 -10.06
CA ALA A 498 1.29 9.11 -10.36
C ALA A 498 0.50 9.75 -11.51
N ALA A 499 -0.38 8.99 -12.17
CA ALA A 499 -1.12 9.49 -13.34
C ALA A 499 -2.09 10.62 -13.00
N SER A 500 -2.58 10.65 -11.76
CA SER A 500 -3.42 11.74 -11.24
C SER A 500 -2.65 12.97 -10.73
N PHE A 501 -1.31 13.00 -10.83
CA PHE A 501 -0.49 14.08 -10.27
C PHE A 501 -0.88 15.48 -10.78
N LEU A 502 -1.15 15.62 -12.09
CA LEU A 502 -1.46 16.91 -12.69
C LEU A 502 -2.83 17.46 -12.30
N SER A 503 -3.76 16.58 -11.89
CA SER A 503 -5.07 16.95 -11.34
C SER A 503 -5.05 17.10 -9.82
N HIS A 504 -3.93 16.84 -9.14
CA HIS A 504 -3.85 16.92 -7.69
C HIS A 504 -4.09 18.37 -7.20
N PRO A 505 -4.97 18.60 -6.20
CA PRO A 505 -5.27 19.95 -5.71
C PRO A 505 -4.07 20.71 -5.16
N GLN A 506 -3.13 20.02 -4.51
CA GLN A 506 -1.90 20.61 -3.96
C GLN A 506 -0.84 20.98 -5.00
N LEU A 507 -0.99 20.59 -6.27
CA LEU A 507 -0.06 21.03 -7.31
C LEU A 507 -0.19 22.56 -7.48
N PRO A 508 0.91 23.33 -7.31
CA PRO A 508 0.85 24.79 -7.40
C PRO A 508 0.29 25.27 -8.73
N SER A 509 -0.60 26.26 -8.71
CA SER A 509 -1.21 26.82 -9.92
C SER A 509 -0.16 27.33 -10.91
N ALA A 510 0.91 27.96 -10.43
CA ALA A 510 2.03 28.41 -11.26
C ALA A 510 2.73 27.27 -12.02
N THR A 511 2.83 26.07 -11.42
CA THR A 511 3.34 24.88 -12.11
C THR A 511 2.34 24.41 -13.16
N ARG A 512 1.04 24.37 -12.82
CA ARG A 512 -0.03 23.89 -13.70
C ARG A 512 -0.17 24.76 -14.96
N THR A 513 -0.01 26.07 -14.83
CA THR A 513 -0.10 27.03 -15.95
C THR A 513 1.19 27.15 -16.76
N SER A 514 2.35 26.82 -16.17
CA SER A 514 3.63 26.76 -16.89
C SER A 514 3.74 25.45 -17.68
N ARG A 515 2.98 25.35 -18.78
CA ARG A 515 2.88 24.18 -19.64
C ARG A 515 3.04 24.55 -21.11
N VAL A 516 3.78 23.73 -21.86
CA VAL A 516 3.87 23.83 -23.32
C VAL A 516 3.57 22.47 -23.94
N LYS A 517 2.77 22.46 -25.02
CA LYS A 517 2.47 21.23 -25.74
C LYS A 517 3.54 20.97 -26.81
N ILE A 518 4.20 19.82 -26.77
CA ILE A 518 5.18 19.40 -27.76
C ILE A 518 4.48 18.55 -28.82
N ALA A 519 4.25 19.13 -29.99
CA ALA A 519 3.65 18.46 -31.13
C ALA A 519 4.72 17.67 -31.88
N VAL A 520 4.59 16.34 -31.88
CA VAL A 520 5.58 15.46 -32.50
C VAL A 520 5.29 15.26 -33.99
N CYS A 521 6.17 15.77 -34.87
CA CYS A 521 6.02 15.70 -36.33
C CYS A 521 6.50 14.35 -36.91
N GLY A 522 6.02 13.98 -38.09
CA GLY A 522 6.58 12.85 -38.86
C GLY A 522 8.04 13.10 -39.26
N SER A 523 8.83 12.05 -39.44
CA SER A 523 10.22 12.16 -39.91
C SER A 523 10.28 12.68 -41.35
N SER A 524 11.07 13.70 -41.60
CA SER A 524 11.53 14.01 -42.96
C SER A 524 12.52 12.96 -43.40
N THR A 525 12.28 12.36 -44.55
CA THR A 525 13.29 11.58 -45.26
C THR A 525 14.47 12.50 -45.60
N ARG A 526 15.66 12.16 -45.07
CA ARG A 526 17.00 12.73 -45.36
C ARG A 526 17.27 14.13 -44.80
N GLY A 527 18.14 14.17 -43.77
CA GLY A 527 19.07 15.27 -43.49
C GLY A 527 18.48 16.68 -43.40
N GLY A 528 18.14 17.09 -42.17
CA GLY A 528 17.78 18.47 -41.85
C GLY A 528 16.30 18.66 -41.56
N SER A 529 16.03 19.61 -40.66
CA SER A 529 14.77 20.02 -40.06
C SER A 529 13.72 20.56 -41.05
N ARG A 530 13.42 19.82 -42.12
CA ARG A 530 12.41 20.16 -43.14
C ARG A 530 11.14 19.31 -43.03
N GLY A 531 10.88 18.71 -41.86
CA GLY A 531 9.70 17.87 -41.59
C GLY A 531 8.72 18.42 -40.54
N CYS A 532 9.10 19.44 -39.77
CA CYS A 532 8.17 20.17 -38.90
C CYS A 532 7.80 21.49 -39.58
N PRO A 533 6.50 21.83 -39.72
CA PRO A 533 6.13 23.14 -40.23
C PRO A 533 6.72 24.24 -39.33
N ALA A 534 7.36 25.24 -39.95
CA ALA A 534 7.98 26.39 -39.26
C ALA A 534 6.97 27.28 -38.49
N LYS A 535 5.69 26.90 -38.45
CA LYS A 535 4.62 27.58 -37.73
C LYS A 535 3.86 26.58 -36.86
N ALA A 536 4.41 26.29 -35.70
CA ALA A 536 3.57 26.04 -34.52
C ALA A 536 3.55 27.35 -33.72
N THR A 537 2.96 28.41 -34.27
CA THR A 537 2.98 29.74 -33.63
C THR A 537 1.61 30.36 -33.40
N ASP A 538 0.52 29.59 -33.52
CA ASP A 538 -0.82 30.12 -33.25
C ASP A 538 -1.50 29.57 -31.98
N LEU A 539 -0.94 28.55 -31.28
CA LEU A 539 -1.65 27.86 -30.17
C LEU A 539 -0.77 27.39 -28.98
N GLY A 540 0.36 28.02 -28.68
CA GLY A 540 1.18 27.62 -27.51
C GLY A 540 1.73 26.18 -27.58
N GLN A 541 1.97 25.70 -28.81
CA GLN A 541 2.55 24.38 -29.08
C GLN A 541 3.91 24.52 -29.77
N VAL A 542 4.79 23.55 -29.60
CA VAL A 542 6.14 23.52 -30.19
C VAL A 542 6.27 22.26 -31.02
N ALA A 543 6.57 22.41 -32.31
CA ALA A 543 6.74 21.30 -33.23
C ALA A 543 8.16 20.71 -33.12
N VAL A 544 8.26 19.42 -32.83
CA VAL A 544 9.55 18.72 -32.64
C VAL A 544 9.56 17.44 -33.46
N ALA A 545 10.67 17.19 -34.18
CA ALA A 545 10.82 16.02 -35.04
C ALA A 545 10.87 14.69 -34.25
N LYS A 546 10.58 13.57 -34.91
CA LYS A 546 10.80 12.23 -34.35
C LYS A 546 12.25 11.76 -34.52
N GLY A 547 12.63 10.76 -33.75
CA GLY A 547 13.91 10.06 -33.87
C GLY A 547 15.12 10.92 -33.46
N LEU A 548 14.93 11.89 -32.56
CA LEU A 548 16.01 12.74 -32.07
C LEU A 548 16.94 11.97 -31.14
N THR A 549 18.23 12.17 -31.28
CA THR A 549 19.20 11.74 -30.28
C THR A 549 19.04 12.54 -28.98
N ASP A 550 19.66 12.10 -27.89
CA ASP A 550 19.72 12.85 -26.63
C ASP A 550 20.25 14.28 -26.80
N LYS A 551 21.31 14.49 -27.60
CA LYS A 551 21.89 15.83 -27.85
C LYS A 551 20.99 16.71 -28.70
N GLN A 552 20.41 16.14 -29.75
CA GLN A 552 19.46 16.87 -30.61
C GLN A 552 18.20 17.26 -29.83
N LEU A 553 17.72 16.37 -28.96
CA LEU A 553 16.58 16.63 -28.08
C LEU A 553 16.87 17.77 -27.09
N GLN A 554 18.03 17.77 -26.43
CA GLN A 554 18.44 18.85 -25.53
C GLN A 554 18.45 20.20 -26.26
N THR A 555 19.06 20.25 -27.44
CA THR A 555 19.12 21.45 -28.27
C THR A 555 17.72 21.92 -28.69
N ALA A 556 16.85 20.99 -29.11
CA ALA A 556 15.51 21.33 -29.58
C ALA A 556 14.60 21.89 -28.45
N LEU A 557 14.83 21.51 -27.20
CA LEU A 557 13.99 21.89 -26.06
C LEU A 557 14.64 22.89 -25.10
N GLU A 558 15.89 23.29 -25.34
CA GLU A 558 16.60 24.31 -24.56
C GLU A 558 15.79 25.63 -24.40
N PRO A 559 15.13 26.17 -25.45
CA PRO A 559 14.31 27.38 -25.30
C PRO A 559 13.14 27.23 -24.33
N HIS A 560 12.78 26.00 -23.97
CA HIS A 560 11.68 25.67 -23.06
C HIS A 560 12.16 25.13 -21.70
N ALA A 561 13.45 25.25 -21.38
CA ALA A 561 14.03 24.74 -20.13
C ALA A 561 13.34 25.31 -18.86
N ALA A 562 12.86 26.55 -18.91
CA ALA A 562 12.16 27.19 -17.79
C ALA A 562 10.70 26.71 -17.61
N VAL A 563 10.10 26.09 -18.63
CA VAL A 563 8.70 25.62 -18.58
C VAL A 563 8.60 24.46 -17.60
N LYS A 564 7.60 24.47 -16.72
CA LYS A 564 7.46 23.45 -15.69
C LYS A 564 6.87 22.14 -16.19
N ILE A 565 6.03 22.14 -17.23
CA ILE A 565 5.43 20.93 -17.80
C ILE A 565 5.65 20.90 -19.31
N LEU A 566 6.39 19.90 -19.78
CA LEU A 566 6.48 19.56 -21.21
C LEU A 566 5.47 18.45 -21.51
N ASP A 567 4.50 18.75 -22.36
CA ASP A 567 3.36 17.87 -22.64
C ASP A 567 3.41 17.34 -24.07
N PHE A 568 3.92 16.13 -24.25
CA PHE A 568 4.16 15.56 -25.57
C PHE A 568 2.88 14.96 -26.16
N SER A 569 2.56 15.31 -27.40
CA SER A 569 1.40 14.76 -28.11
C SER A 569 1.51 13.27 -28.42
N SER A 570 2.72 12.70 -28.35
CA SER A 570 3.00 11.27 -28.50
C SER A 570 4.45 10.96 -28.09
N MET A 571 4.70 9.75 -27.62
CA MET A 571 6.07 9.22 -27.45
C MET A 571 6.42 8.16 -28.50
N VAL A 572 5.53 7.87 -29.45
CA VAL A 572 5.74 6.82 -30.47
C VAL A 572 6.85 7.23 -31.44
N GLY A 573 8.01 6.58 -31.30
CA GLY A 573 9.19 6.81 -32.12
C GLY A 573 9.83 8.18 -31.91
N PHE A 574 9.55 8.85 -30.78
CA PHE A 574 10.05 10.20 -30.51
C PHE A 574 11.56 10.20 -30.24
N PHE A 575 12.02 9.34 -29.32
CA PHE A 575 13.42 9.25 -28.93
C PHE A 575 14.19 8.28 -29.84
N GLY A 576 15.25 8.76 -30.47
CA GLY A 576 16.09 8.03 -31.43
C GLY A 576 17.24 7.24 -30.80
N GLY A 577 17.60 7.53 -29.54
CA GLY A 577 18.68 6.85 -28.81
C GLY A 577 19.68 7.82 -28.19
N PHE A 578 20.57 7.28 -27.36
CA PHE A 578 21.71 8.03 -26.83
C PHE A 578 22.89 7.95 -27.80
N GLU A 579 23.56 9.07 -28.05
CA GLU A 579 24.81 9.09 -28.84
C GLU A 579 25.95 8.39 -28.11
N ASP A 580 26.01 8.51 -26.78
CA ASP A 580 26.97 7.83 -25.94
C ASP A 580 26.51 6.41 -25.56
N HIS A 581 27.31 5.41 -25.94
CA HIS A 581 27.00 4.00 -25.71
C HIS A 581 26.95 3.64 -24.22
N GLU A 582 27.81 4.24 -23.40
CA GLU A 582 27.85 3.93 -21.97
C GLU A 582 26.56 4.41 -21.27
N THR A 583 26.08 5.60 -21.64
CA THR A 583 24.81 6.16 -21.18
C THR A 583 23.63 5.28 -21.59
N ASP A 584 23.59 4.80 -22.85
CA ASP A 584 22.57 3.86 -23.32
C ASP A 584 22.55 2.56 -22.49
N VAL A 585 23.72 1.95 -22.27
CA VAL A 585 23.86 0.72 -21.49
C VAL A 585 23.37 0.92 -20.04
N LYS A 586 23.74 2.03 -19.41
CA LYS A 586 23.30 2.38 -18.05
C LYS A 586 21.79 2.56 -17.98
N PHE A 587 21.21 3.33 -18.91
CA PHE A 587 19.77 3.56 -19.01
C PHE A 587 19.00 2.25 -19.19
N ARG A 588 19.43 1.40 -20.14
CA ARG A 588 18.83 0.09 -20.40
C ARG A 588 18.81 -0.78 -19.16
N ARG A 589 19.95 -0.88 -18.48
CA ARG A 589 20.10 -1.65 -17.25
C ARG A 589 19.16 -1.17 -16.15
N ARG A 590 18.94 0.15 -16.04
CA ARG A 590 18.01 0.75 -15.08
C ARG A 590 16.57 0.41 -15.38
N ILE A 591 16.09 0.69 -16.60
CA ILE A 591 14.66 0.55 -16.88
C ILE A 591 14.23 -0.91 -17.01
N GLN A 592 15.15 -1.84 -17.28
CA GLN A 592 14.88 -3.28 -17.20
C GLN A 592 14.41 -3.72 -15.81
N GLU A 593 14.90 -3.07 -14.74
CA GLU A 593 14.47 -3.35 -13.36
C GLU A 593 13.05 -2.81 -13.06
N TYR A 594 12.50 -1.93 -13.90
CA TYR A 594 11.19 -1.30 -13.66
C TYR A 594 10.02 -2.14 -14.17
N ALA A 595 10.27 -3.09 -15.06
CA ALA A 595 9.24 -3.95 -15.61
C ALA A 595 8.81 -4.99 -14.57
N SER A 596 7.50 -5.22 -14.43
CA SER A 596 7.00 -6.35 -13.65
C SER A 596 6.78 -7.58 -14.52
N GLU A 597 6.13 -8.58 -13.95
CA GLU A 597 5.64 -9.76 -14.65
C GLU A 597 4.13 -9.89 -14.49
N TRP A 598 3.49 -10.58 -15.44
CA TRP A 598 2.07 -10.91 -15.41
C TRP A 598 1.87 -12.40 -15.12
N CYS A 599 0.89 -12.74 -14.27
CA CYS A 599 0.63 -14.13 -13.84
C CYS A 599 -0.23 -14.91 -14.82
N CYS A 600 0.11 -16.19 -15.01
CA CYS A 600 -0.12 -16.88 -16.26
C CYS A 600 -1.50 -17.49 -16.50
N LYS A 601 -1.80 -17.70 -17.79
CA LYS A 601 -2.95 -18.48 -18.26
C LYS A 601 -2.81 -19.97 -17.95
N TYR A 602 -1.58 -20.48 -17.99
CA TYR A 602 -1.24 -21.89 -17.81
C TYR A 602 -0.18 -21.98 -16.71
N ALA A 603 -0.27 -22.99 -15.85
CA ALA A 603 0.61 -23.14 -14.68
C ALA A 603 2.12 -23.23 -15.04
N THR A 604 2.48 -23.38 -16.33
CA THR A 604 3.86 -23.48 -16.82
C THR A 604 4.01 -22.94 -18.26
N PRO A 605 4.95 -22.01 -18.58
CA PRO A 605 5.73 -21.16 -17.66
C PRO A 605 4.80 -20.19 -16.89
N GLY A 606 5.04 -20.03 -15.58
CA GLY A 606 4.07 -19.48 -14.61
C GLY A 606 3.96 -17.95 -14.53
N HIS A 607 4.91 -17.19 -15.09
CA HIS A 607 4.83 -15.72 -15.26
C HIS A 607 5.34 -15.28 -16.64
N ILE A 608 4.72 -14.25 -17.23
CA ILE A 608 5.16 -13.59 -18.46
C ILE A 608 5.87 -12.29 -18.05
N PRO A 609 7.21 -12.19 -18.16
CA PRO A 609 7.91 -10.95 -17.85
C PRO A 609 7.58 -9.90 -18.91
N PHE A 610 7.34 -8.67 -18.46
CA PHE A 610 7.29 -7.54 -19.36
C PHE A 610 8.71 -7.10 -19.73
N ASP A 611 8.89 -6.61 -20.95
CA ASP A 611 10.18 -6.18 -21.47
C ASP A 611 10.01 -4.84 -22.19
N PHE A 612 10.72 -3.81 -21.74
CA PHE A 612 10.75 -2.48 -22.37
C PHE A 612 11.37 -2.51 -23.77
N PHE A 613 12.17 -3.55 -24.08
CA PHE A 613 12.96 -3.69 -25.31
C PHE A 613 12.48 -4.84 -26.19
N TRP A 614 11.22 -5.26 -26.04
CA TRP A 614 10.66 -6.41 -26.76
C TRP A 614 10.69 -6.27 -28.29
N ASP A 615 10.75 -5.03 -28.78
CA ASP A 615 10.75 -4.66 -30.19
C ASP A 615 12.15 -4.60 -30.82
N GLU A 616 13.18 -4.67 -30.00
CA GLU A 616 14.56 -4.69 -30.45
C GLU A 616 15.04 -6.12 -30.70
N VAL A 617 15.81 -6.31 -31.77
CA VAL A 617 16.42 -7.61 -32.06
C VAL A 617 17.52 -7.85 -31.03
N ARG A 618 17.33 -8.82 -30.14
CA ARG A 618 18.40 -9.30 -29.27
C ARG A 618 19.47 -9.96 -30.13
N THR A 619 20.53 -9.23 -30.46
CA THR A 619 21.77 -9.85 -30.97
C THR A 619 22.48 -10.51 -29.80
N THR A 620 21.95 -11.65 -29.33
CA THR A 620 22.76 -12.56 -28.52
C THR A 620 23.88 -13.07 -29.42
N ARG A 621 25.08 -12.51 -29.25
CA ARG A 621 26.32 -13.20 -29.64
C ARG A 621 26.36 -14.46 -28.80
N ILE A 622 25.87 -15.56 -29.36
CA ILE A 622 26.23 -16.88 -28.88
C ILE A 622 27.73 -16.98 -29.18
N THR A 623 28.57 -16.73 -28.18
CA THR A 623 29.93 -17.27 -28.18
C THR A 623 29.77 -18.79 -28.12
N THR A 624 29.62 -19.41 -29.29
CA THR A 624 29.78 -20.84 -29.44
C THR A 624 31.23 -21.14 -29.12
N GLY A 625 31.48 -21.56 -27.87
CA GLY A 625 32.61 -22.44 -27.59
C GLY A 625 32.49 -23.62 -28.57
N ALA A 626 33.57 -23.86 -29.30
CA ALA A 626 33.63 -24.83 -30.39
C ALA A 626 33.01 -26.18 -30.02
N ARG A 627 32.06 -26.65 -30.83
CA ARG A 627 32.20 -27.87 -31.64
C ARG A 627 30.94 -28.12 -32.50
N THR A 628 31.22 -28.36 -33.77
CA THR A 628 30.40 -29.00 -34.81
C THR A 628 29.12 -28.29 -35.23
N GLY A 629 29.04 -28.02 -36.54
CA GLY A 629 28.07 -27.11 -37.13
C GLY A 629 26.70 -27.72 -37.35
N GLN A 630 25.69 -26.88 -37.17
CA GLN A 630 24.49 -26.86 -37.99
C GLN A 630 23.87 -25.47 -37.87
N GLN A 631 23.88 -24.70 -38.96
CA GLN A 631 23.12 -23.47 -39.06
C GLN A 631 21.63 -23.82 -39.11
N ILE A 632 20.87 -23.44 -38.09
CA ILE A 632 19.41 -23.44 -38.16
C ILE A 632 18.96 -21.99 -38.20
N ASN A 633 18.63 -21.53 -39.41
CA ASN A 633 17.84 -20.32 -39.62
C ASN A 633 16.39 -20.61 -39.17
N VAL A 634 15.95 -20.00 -38.06
CA VAL A 634 14.52 -19.97 -37.74
C VAL A 634 13.94 -18.65 -38.25
N ALA A 635 13.30 -18.75 -39.41
CA ALA A 635 12.49 -17.70 -39.99
C ALA A 635 11.22 -17.45 -39.16
N ARG A 636 10.83 -16.18 -39.06
CA ARG A 636 9.57 -15.71 -38.48
C ARG A 636 8.35 -16.37 -39.16
N LYS A 637 7.37 -16.78 -38.35
CA LYS A 637 5.94 -16.75 -38.70
C LYS A 637 5.19 -16.12 -37.54
#